data_AF-A0A7K3A6B3-F1
#
_entry.id   AF-A0A7K3A6B3-F1
#
_cell.length_a   1.000
_cell.length_b   1.000
_cell.length_c   1.000
_cell.angle_alpha   90.00
_cell.angle_beta   90.00
_cell.angle_gamma   90.00
#
_symmetry.space_group_name_H-M   'P 1'
#
loop_
_entity.id
_entity.type
_entity.pdbx_description
1 polymer ?
#
loop_
_entity_poly.entity_id
_entity_poly.type
_entity_poly.pdbx_seq_one_letter_code
_entity_poly.pdbx_strand_id
1 'polypeptide(L)'
;MPRQLFPGLRRLFVPPSVTPPVEEKSAGAIGNSYVSMSYAGTTTVWGTENRAAGWDLDRVIQEGYERSVWTFKAVEAISKHPAALDIEIGRGGDSRQFAETLTDHPLLHVLNVKSNPLERASVFKKRLAAQLLLSKKGAFVEITRTRAGTITRLDLLPPDRVQPIPDPHGDYVSHFEFTTYDGRVRELDPSRVIWIRDPHPTDPFCGVTPLEAAGLSVDLDVKARTYNIAFIDNDARPSGIVGIDVDGLDQREIDRIQQRLAPGAAQAGETVVVGSGPGGLNYVDTSTRPRDMNYETLSKTAKDEILSAFGVPESIVGNASERTYANADREEWNFWSHTMLPHLSLIATSFDLDLDDGWKLRFNTSGVEALEFPRRQRRQEAREEWNAGLITVDEYREIAGRDPFDVPHTRALWISPQKAPVPANEQDAAALGVAQDPSAGAMPGAPGGQPPALAPAGGEQPGTAAADVAAARGQDQSASAAADVAAARGTAPEAAVGPGGDSAAAVVDQARANMPLTLPGDAADDVAAARTTPTSVPGPGNAAADVEAARVERKAHPADQGDGYEVTDDDFDGLSMAVAAVLTALLARQEGVILARLRAPKIRKNTRYWTPENDDDTRHVDADLDPDRVVSSARWAEETHQTLAPILHQAAMATARKVRQSLTGADAVPPATAVLAAHVISWHAGEAMTALLNDLAGHLLDVQHGSPVLSTLENAVEFFYRTEGPRLVERMAETCAVATINGAAETAAEDAGPAVVRTWITRGDDRVRPAHKALNGQTLPAGAPYTVGGASLRYPGDPFAPIDLTINCRCRLHYRTGLTALENP
;
A
#
# COMPACT_ATOMS: atom_id res chain seq x y z
N MET A 1 55.45 -27.90 2.55
CA MET A 1 55.24 -29.29 2.05
C MET A 1 55.79 -30.27 3.07
N PRO A 2 55.29 -31.52 3.17
CA PRO A 2 53.94 -32.05 2.86
C PRO A 2 53.44 -32.95 4.06
N ARG A 3 52.32 -33.68 4.13
CA ARG A 3 51.50 -34.44 3.17
C ARG A 3 50.06 -34.65 3.66
N GLN A 4 49.13 -34.54 2.72
CA GLN A 4 47.82 -35.20 2.69
C GLN A 4 47.97 -36.73 2.68
N LEU A 5 47.10 -37.47 3.35
CA LEU A 5 46.72 -38.85 2.98
C LEU A 5 45.26 -39.16 3.34
N PHE A 6 44.43 -39.20 2.28
CA PHE A 6 43.23 -40.02 2.01
C PHE A 6 42.07 -40.18 3.04
N PRO A 7 40.90 -39.55 2.79
CA PRO A 7 39.64 -39.83 3.51
C PRO A 7 38.90 -41.11 3.06
N GLY A 8 39.44 -41.88 2.11
CA GLY A 8 38.74 -42.98 1.44
C GLY A 8 38.54 -44.27 2.25
N LEU A 9 39.18 -44.43 3.41
CA LEU A 9 39.21 -45.71 4.15
C LEU A 9 38.22 -45.81 5.31
N ARG A 10 37.47 -44.75 5.66
CA ARG A 10 36.48 -44.80 6.76
C ARG A 10 35.15 -45.47 6.40
N ARG A 11 34.90 -45.81 5.13
CA ARG A 11 33.63 -46.39 4.67
C ARG A 11 33.53 -47.92 4.76
N LEU A 12 34.57 -48.63 5.21
CA LEU A 12 34.62 -50.10 5.18
C LEU A 12 34.29 -50.82 6.51
N PHE A 13 33.94 -50.09 7.58
CA PHE A 13 33.74 -50.70 8.91
C PHE A 13 32.40 -50.34 9.61
N VAL A 14 31.36 -49.96 8.86
CA VAL A 14 30.02 -49.74 9.44
C VAL A 14 29.01 -50.70 8.81
N PRO A 15 28.40 -51.64 9.56
CA PRO A 15 27.34 -52.51 9.04
C PRO A 15 26.04 -51.71 8.81
N PRO A 16 25.19 -52.09 7.84
CA PRO A 16 24.00 -51.33 7.48
C PRO A 16 22.91 -51.55 8.53
N SER A 17 22.40 -50.47 9.12
CA SER A 17 21.17 -50.49 9.90
C SER A 17 20.11 -49.65 9.18
N VAL A 18 18.98 -50.32 8.92
CA VAL A 18 17.59 -49.86 8.78
C VAL A 18 17.37 -48.55 8.01
N THR A 19 16.77 -48.69 6.82
CA THR A 19 16.06 -47.70 5.99
C THR A 19 16.17 -46.23 6.43
N PRO A 20 16.84 -45.35 5.65
CA PRO A 20 16.72 -43.92 5.85
C PRO A 20 15.28 -43.47 5.51
N PRO A 21 14.78 -42.38 6.11
CA PRO A 21 13.57 -41.74 5.61
C PRO A 21 13.77 -41.39 4.14
N VAL A 22 12.74 -41.65 3.33
CA VAL A 22 12.71 -41.22 1.93
C VAL A 22 12.83 -39.70 1.94
N GLU A 23 14.01 -39.23 1.54
CA GLU A 23 14.26 -37.83 1.24
C GLU A 23 13.44 -37.52 -0.02
N GLU A 24 12.27 -36.90 0.16
CA GLU A 24 11.53 -36.29 -0.93
C GLU A 24 12.41 -35.22 -1.55
N LYS A 25 13.04 -35.55 -2.68
CA LYS A 25 13.64 -34.55 -3.55
C LYS A 25 12.52 -33.75 -4.20
N SER A 26 12.12 -32.68 -3.55
CA SER A 26 11.47 -31.57 -4.24
C SER A 26 12.46 -31.03 -5.26
N ALA A 27 12.20 -31.24 -6.55
CA ALA A 27 12.87 -30.52 -7.62
C ALA A 27 12.38 -29.06 -7.62
N GLY A 28 12.80 -28.31 -6.60
CA GLY A 28 12.69 -26.86 -6.60
C GLY A 28 13.73 -26.32 -7.57
N ALA A 29 13.29 -25.50 -8.52
CA ALA A 29 14.19 -24.68 -9.30
C ALA A 29 15.11 -23.90 -8.36
N ILE A 30 16.38 -23.82 -8.73
CA ILE A 30 17.46 -23.18 -7.97
C ILE A 30 17.04 -21.75 -7.62
N GLY A 31 16.86 -21.53 -6.32
CA GLY A 31 16.39 -20.28 -5.72
C GLY A 31 15.61 -20.62 -4.47
N ASN A 32 16.13 -20.27 -3.30
CA ASN A 32 15.39 -20.35 -2.04
C ASN A 32 13.95 -19.87 -2.29
N SER A 33 12.95 -20.69 -1.93
CA SER A 33 11.55 -20.31 -1.97
C SER A 33 11.30 -19.14 -1.03
N TYR A 34 11.55 -17.94 -1.53
CA TYR A 34 11.22 -16.69 -0.90
C TYR A 34 9.71 -16.51 -1.02
N VAL A 35 8.98 -17.05 -0.05
CA VAL A 35 7.62 -16.63 0.22
C VAL A 35 7.76 -15.28 0.94
N SER A 36 7.04 -14.24 0.51
CA SER A 36 7.17 -12.89 1.06
C SER A 36 6.23 -12.62 2.24
N MET A 37 6.52 -11.62 3.09
CA MET A 37 5.70 -11.19 4.24
C MET A 37 4.24 -10.91 3.86
N SER A 38 4.03 -10.47 2.63
CA SER A 38 2.71 -10.35 2.00
C SER A 38 1.86 -11.64 2.10
N TYR A 39 2.48 -12.82 2.20
CA TYR A 39 1.78 -14.09 2.39
C TYR A 39 1.44 -14.43 3.86
N ALA A 40 2.01 -13.72 4.84
CA ALA A 40 1.57 -13.75 6.23
C ALA A 40 0.35 -12.84 6.47
N GLY A 41 -0.07 -12.07 5.47
CA GLY A 41 -1.28 -11.24 5.50
C GLY A 41 -2.39 -11.68 4.54
N THR A 42 -2.11 -12.44 3.48
CA THR A 42 -3.11 -12.71 2.42
C THR A 42 -4.11 -13.83 2.69
N THR A 43 -4.08 -14.49 3.86
CA THR A 43 -5.21 -15.33 4.27
C THR A 43 -6.38 -14.51 4.84
N THR A 44 -6.27 -13.18 4.94
CA THR A 44 -7.46 -12.35 5.17
C THR A 44 -8.31 -12.28 3.90
N VAL A 45 -9.10 -13.35 3.69
CA VAL A 45 -10.39 -13.23 3.04
C VAL A 45 -11.14 -12.11 3.78
N TRP A 46 -11.48 -11.05 3.06
CA TRP A 46 -12.32 -9.98 3.56
C TRP A 46 -13.60 -10.61 4.13
N GLY A 47 -13.76 -10.61 5.46
CA GLY A 47 -14.94 -11.16 6.15
C GLY A 47 -14.71 -12.35 7.10
N THR A 48 -13.48 -12.75 7.42
CA THR A 48 -13.24 -13.80 8.44
C THR A 48 -13.12 -13.22 9.86
N GLU A 49 -13.71 -13.90 10.84
CA GLU A 49 -13.80 -13.51 12.27
C GLU A 49 -12.46 -13.59 13.03
N ASN A 50 -11.32 -13.77 12.35
CA ASN A 50 -10.02 -13.91 12.99
C ASN A 50 -8.86 -13.40 12.11
N ARG A 51 -8.76 -12.07 11.93
CA ARG A 51 -7.70 -11.42 11.10
C ARG A 51 -6.29 -11.63 11.63
N ALA A 52 -6.14 -12.04 12.89
CA ALA A 52 -4.86 -12.36 13.49
C ALA A 52 -4.40 -13.80 13.23
N ALA A 53 -5.25 -14.68 12.70
CA ALA A 53 -4.91 -16.09 12.47
C ALA A 53 -3.90 -16.30 11.32
N GLY A 54 -3.85 -15.38 10.34
CA GLY A 54 -2.86 -15.41 9.26
C GLY A 54 -1.47 -14.91 9.66
N TRP A 55 -1.38 -14.19 10.79
CA TRP A 55 -0.16 -13.53 11.24
C TRP A 55 0.79 -14.52 11.94
N ASP A 56 1.69 -15.11 11.16
CA ASP A 56 2.79 -15.95 11.66
C ASP A 56 3.93 -15.08 12.20
N LEU A 57 4.00 -14.91 13.53
CA LEU A 57 4.96 -14.02 14.17
C LEU A 57 6.40 -14.47 14.00
N ASP A 58 6.69 -15.78 14.06
CA ASP A 58 8.06 -16.29 13.93
C ASP A 58 8.64 -15.90 12.57
N ARG A 59 7.82 -16.04 11.53
CA ARG A 59 8.17 -15.59 10.18
C ARG A 59 8.29 -14.08 10.07
N VAL A 60 7.35 -13.33 10.66
CA VAL A 60 7.36 -11.86 10.69
C VAL A 60 8.61 -11.32 11.40
N ILE A 61 9.07 -11.98 12.45
CA ILE A 61 10.31 -11.62 13.15
C ILE A 61 11.51 -11.92 12.25
N GLN A 62 11.59 -13.12 11.67
CA GLN A 62 12.75 -13.51 10.87
C GLN A 62 12.88 -12.67 9.58
N GLU A 63 11.80 -12.46 8.84
CA GLU A 63 11.80 -11.70 7.58
C GLU A 63 11.71 -10.19 7.83
N GLY A 64 10.82 -9.76 8.72
CA GLY A 64 10.49 -8.35 8.93
C GLY A 64 11.42 -7.61 9.90
N TYR A 65 11.95 -8.28 10.92
CA TYR A 65 12.80 -7.65 11.95
C TYR A 65 14.27 -8.05 11.86
N GLU A 66 14.60 -9.34 11.74
CA GLU A 66 16.00 -9.81 11.74
C GLU A 66 16.72 -9.55 10.40
N ARG A 67 16.00 -9.65 9.27
CA ARG A 67 16.57 -9.42 7.92
C ARG A 67 16.50 -7.95 7.48
N SER A 68 15.57 -7.16 8.02
CA SER A 68 15.44 -5.74 7.68
C SER A 68 16.16 -4.83 8.68
N VAL A 69 17.21 -4.16 8.21
CA VAL A 69 18.02 -3.25 9.05
C VAL A 69 17.19 -2.07 9.55
N TRP A 70 16.32 -1.52 8.71
CA TRP A 70 15.53 -0.31 9.04
C TRP A 70 14.45 -0.61 10.06
N THR A 71 13.75 -1.74 9.93
CA THR A 71 12.77 -2.20 10.94
C THR A 71 13.45 -2.47 12.27
N PHE A 72 14.59 -3.19 12.26
CA PHE A 72 15.39 -3.42 13.47
C PHE A 72 15.75 -2.11 14.16
N LYS A 73 16.26 -1.13 13.41
CA LYS A 73 16.67 0.16 13.95
C LYS A 73 15.51 1.00 14.46
N ALA A 74 14.37 1.00 13.77
CA ALA A 74 13.17 1.72 14.21
C ALA A 74 12.63 1.15 15.54
N VAL A 75 12.50 -0.18 15.64
CA VAL A 75 12.06 -0.87 16.86
C VAL A 75 13.10 -0.70 17.98
N GLU A 76 14.40 -0.76 17.69
CA GLU A 76 15.45 -0.48 18.66
C GLU A 76 15.40 0.97 19.17
N ALA A 77 15.19 1.93 18.28
CA ALA A 77 15.06 3.34 18.62
C ALA A 77 13.88 3.60 19.55
N ILE A 78 12.73 2.97 19.33
CA ILE A 78 11.55 3.13 20.19
C ILE A 78 11.71 2.36 21.51
N SER A 79 12.06 1.07 21.44
CA SER A 79 12.07 0.17 22.62
C SER A 79 13.14 0.48 23.66
N LYS A 80 14.23 1.17 23.30
CA LYS A 80 15.28 1.56 24.27
C LYS A 80 14.81 2.61 25.27
N HIS A 81 13.88 3.48 24.90
CA HIS A 81 13.45 4.60 25.76
C HIS A 81 12.61 4.13 26.96
N PRO A 82 11.57 3.28 26.80
CA PRO A 82 10.86 2.71 27.94
C PRO A 82 11.81 2.00 28.92
N ALA A 83 12.85 1.33 28.41
CA ALA A 83 13.84 0.62 29.21
C ALA A 83 14.73 1.54 30.06
N ALA A 84 14.97 2.77 29.59
CA ALA A 84 15.82 3.76 30.26
C ALA A 84 15.05 4.66 31.24
N LEU A 85 13.73 4.80 31.06
CA LEU A 85 12.89 5.67 31.88
C LEU A 85 12.33 4.94 33.09
N ASP A 86 12.37 5.62 34.24
CA ASP A 86 11.70 5.17 35.46
C ASP A 86 10.21 5.48 35.41
N ILE A 87 9.44 4.65 36.10
CA ILE A 87 7.99 4.78 36.23
C ILE A 87 7.68 5.39 37.59
N GLU A 88 6.72 6.32 37.60
CA GLU A 88 6.20 7.00 38.78
C GLU A 88 4.68 6.83 38.83
N ILE A 89 4.14 6.74 40.05
CA ILE A 89 2.71 6.72 40.30
C ILE A 89 2.35 8.00 41.03
N GLY A 90 1.29 8.68 40.61
CA GLY A 90 0.83 9.86 41.31
C GLY A 90 -0.59 10.27 40.96
N ARG A 91 -1.08 11.27 41.70
CA ARG A 91 -2.43 11.81 41.61
C ARG A 91 -2.40 13.33 41.44
N GLY A 92 -3.18 13.82 40.49
CA GLY A 92 -3.25 15.25 40.15
C GLY A 92 -1.92 15.80 39.62
N GLY A 93 -1.93 16.99 39.03
CA GLY A 93 -0.74 17.62 38.46
C GLY A 93 -0.81 17.82 36.95
N ASP A 94 0.09 18.67 36.44
CA ASP A 94 0.20 18.98 35.01
C ASP A 94 0.78 17.78 34.25
N SER A 95 0.80 17.86 32.92
CA SER A 95 1.45 16.95 31.98
C SER A 95 2.94 16.65 32.26
N ARG A 96 3.54 17.10 33.37
CA ARG A 96 4.97 16.96 33.69
C ARG A 96 5.31 16.32 35.03
N GLN A 97 4.55 16.60 36.09
CA GLN A 97 4.82 16.13 37.43
C GLN A 97 3.50 15.88 38.13
N PHE A 98 3.41 14.79 38.89
CA PHE A 98 2.28 14.60 39.76
C PHE A 98 2.37 15.56 40.95
N ALA A 99 1.23 16.13 41.34
CA ALA A 99 1.11 16.96 42.53
C ALA A 99 1.35 16.14 43.81
N GLU A 100 0.92 14.88 43.79
CA GLU A 100 1.22 13.88 44.82
C GLU A 100 1.83 12.64 44.18
N THR A 101 3.05 12.27 44.58
CA THR A 101 3.75 11.07 44.11
C THR A 101 3.75 10.00 45.20
N LEU A 102 3.48 8.76 44.82
CA LEU A 102 3.54 7.62 45.73
C LEU A 102 4.89 6.93 45.55
N THR A 103 5.73 6.93 46.59
CA THR A 103 7.08 6.35 46.51
C THR A 103 7.13 4.86 46.85
N ASP A 104 6.18 4.37 47.65
CA ASP A 104 6.23 3.04 48.26
C ASP A 104 5.15 2.07 47.74
N HIS A 105 4.92 2.03 46.42
CA HIS A 105 4.00 1.04 45.82
C HIS A 105 4.75 -0.25 45.40
N PRO A 106 4.21 -1.45 45.68
CA PRO A 106 4.80 -2.71 45.22
C PRO A 106 4.99 -2.80 43.69
N LEU A 107 4.11 -2.18 42.90
CA LEU A 107 4.27 -2.12 41.44
C LEU A 107 5.54 -1.38 41.00
N LEU A 108 5.95 -0.34 41.73
CA LEU A 108 7.16 0.42 41.39
C LEU A 108 8.41 -0.45 41.54
N HIS A 109 8.44 -1.34 42.54
CA HIS A 109 9.54 -2.29 42.67
C HIS A 109 9.60 -3.26 41.47
N VAL A 110 8.46 -3.80 41.06
CA VAL A 110 8.38 -4.77 39.96
C VAL A 110 8.67 -4.11 38.60
N LEU A 111 8.27 -2.86 38.42
CA LEU A 111 8.42 -2.10 37.18
C LEU A 111 9.72 -1.29 37.08
N ASN A 112 10.41 -0.97 38.18
CA ASN A 112 11.70 -0.25 38.11
C ASN A 112 12.90 -1.12 38.47
N VAL A 113 12.75 -2.12 39.36
CA VAL A 113 13.87 -2.95 39.83
C VAL A 113 13.87 -4.32 39.14
N LYS A 114 12.86 -5.16 39.43
CA LYS A 114 12.86 -6.57 39.01
C LYS A 114 11.45 -7.06 38.71
N SER A 115 11.18 -7.33 37.43
CA SER A 115 9.87 -7.81 36.97
C SER A 115 9.70 -9.31 37.12
N ASN A 116 10.75 -10.08 36.86
CA ASN A 116 10.75 -11.55 36.91
C ASN A 116 12.04 -12.05 37.60
N PRO A 117 12.04 -13.18 38.32
CA PRO A 117 13.25 -13.91 38.70
C PRO A 117 14.41 -13.86 37.69
N LEU A 118 14.11 -13.98 36.39
CA LEU A 118 15.08 -14.02 35.29
C LEU A 118 15.43 -12.66 34.68
N GLU A 119 14.59 -11.64 34.84
CA GLU A 119 14.72 -10.37 34.11
C GLU A 119 14.61 -9.15 35.03
N ARG A 120 15.50 -8.18 34.79
CA ARG A 120 15.37 -6.83 35.36
C ARG A 120 14.29 -6.05 34.62
N ALA A 121 13.74 -5.04 35.28
CA ALA A 121 12.63 -4.30 34.72
C ALA A 121 12.96 -3.56 33.41
N SER A 122 14.20 -3.10 33.22
CA SER A 122 14.64 -2.49 31.95
C SER A 122 14.54 -3.44 30.75
N VAL A 123 14.95 -4.71 30.93
CA VAL A 123 14.86 -5.74 29.89
C VAL A 123 13.41 -6.08 29.58
N PHE A 124 12.59 -6.20 30.63
CA PHE A 124 11.15 -6.43 30.49
C PHE A 124 10.47 -5.31 29.69
N LYS A 125 10.68 -4.03 30.06
CA LYS A 125 10.11 -2.88 29.35
C LYS A 125 10.55 -2.84 27.88
N LYS A 126 11.83 -3.13 27.60
CA LYS A 126 12.34 -3.18 26.21
C LYS A 126 11.61 -4.24 25.39
N ARG A 127 11.47 -5.45 25.94
CA ARG A 127 10.81 -6.57 25.26
C ARG A 127 9.31 -6.30 25.08
N LEU A 128 8.66 -5.74 26.10
CA LEU A 128 7.25 -5.35 26.03
C LEU A 128 6.99 -4.36 24.90
N ALA A 129 7.79 -3.29 24.84
CA ALA A 129 7.69 -2.29 23.78
C ALA A 129 7.95 -2.88 22.39
N ALA A 130 8.94 -3.76 22.26
CA ALA A 130 9.22 -4.44 21.00
C ALA A 130 8.07 -5.36 20.56
N GLN A 131 7.50 -6.16 21.47
CA GLN A 131 6.40 -7.07 21.16
C GLN A 131 5.13 -6.31 20.71
N LEU A 132 4.86 -5.15 21.31
CA LEU A 132 3.73 -4.30 20.94
C LEU A 132 3.86 -3.76 19.50
N LEU A 133 5.07 -3.45 19.03
CA LEU A 133 5.32 -2.97 17.66
C LEU A 133 5.29 -4.10 16.61
N LEU A 134 5.53 -5.35 17.01
CA LEU A 134 5.68 -6.49 16.10
C LEU A 134 4.43 -7.39 16.02
N SER A 135 3.66 -7.50 17.10
CA SER A 135 2.57 -8.48 17.20
C SER A 135 1.17 -7.86 17.03
N LYS A 136 0.41 -8.37 16.04
CA LYS A 136 -0.98 -7.99 15.81
C LYS A 136 -1.94 -8.43 16.94
N LYS A 137 -1.60 -9.48 17.67
CA LYS A 137 -2.37 -9.93 18.84
C LYS A 137 -2.10 -9.07 20.08
N GLY A 138 -1.11 -8.17 20.01
CA GLY A 138 -0.67 -7.33 21.13
C GLY A 138 0.30 -8.03 22.08
N ALA A 139 0.50 -7.41 23.24
CA ALA A 139 1.33 -7.95 24.32
C ALA A 139 0.46 -8.44 25.48
N PHE A 140 0.78 -9.63 25.98
CA PHE A 140 0.09 -10.25 27.11
C PHE A 140 1.04 -10.33 28.30
N VAL A 141 0.66 -9.70 29.41
CA VAL A 141 1.45 -9.68 30.65
C VAL A 141 0.68 -10.45 31.71
N GLU A 142 1.21 -11.58 32.15
CA GLU A 142 0.68 -12.35 33.27
C GLU A 142 1.14 -11.74 34.60
N ILE A 143 0.18 -11.48 35.47
CA ILE A 143 0.40 -10.91 36.81
C ILE A 143 0.29 -12.01 37.84
N THR A 144 1.37 -12.24 38.58
CA THR A 144 1.34 -13.10 39.77
C THR A 144 1.15 -12.26 41.03
N ARG A 145 0.01 -12.44 41.68
CA ARG A 145 -0.34 -11.82 42.97
C ARG A 145 -0.12 -12.80 44.12
N THR A 146 0.29 -12.26 45.27
CA THR A 146 0.31 -13.02 46.54
C THR A 146 -1.11 -13.20 47.08
N ARG A 147 -1.26 -14.05 48.11
CA ARG A 147 -2.55 -14.22 48.82
C ARG A 147 -3.09 -12.92 49.43
N ALA A 148 -2.23 -11.94 49.67
CA ALA A 148 -2.59 -10.60 50.17
C ALA A 148 -2.95 -9.61 49.05
N GLY A 149 -2.99 -10.04 47.78
CA GLY A 149 -3.31 -9.20 46.62
C GLY A 149 -2.12 -8.42 46.05
N THR A 150 -0.96 -8.40 46.71
CA THR A 150 0.23 -7.68 46.24
C THR A 150 0.86 -8.33 45.01
N ILE A 151 1.16 -7.54 43.99
CA ILE A 151 1.82 -7.96 42.75
C ILE A 151 3.30 -8.22 43.02
N THR A 152 3.78 -9.41 42.63
CA THR A 152 5.16 -9.84 42.89
C THR A 152 5.97 -10.14 41.64
N ARG A 153 5.30 -10.48 40.54
CA ARG A 153 5.95 -10.90 39.30
C ARG A 153 5.09 -10.54 38.10
N LEU A 154 5.75 -10.03 37.07
CA LEU A 154 5.21 -9.81 35.73
C LEU A 154 5.95 -10.69 34.74
N ASP A 155 5.22 -11.58 34.07
CA ASP A 155 5.75 -12.43 33.00
C ASP A 155 5.16 -11.99 31.67
N LEU A 156 6.02 -11.68 30.70
CA LEU A 156 5.58 -11.42 29.34
C LEU A 156 5.35 -12.74 28.63
N LEU A 157 4.12 -12.98 28.16
CA LEU A 157 3.77 -14.19 27.44
C LEU A 157 4.02 -14.01 25.92
N PRO A 158 4.59 -15.03 25.24
CA PRO A 158 4.69 -15.04 23.78
C PRO A 158 3.31 -14.98 23.14
N PRO A 159 3.07 -14.08 22.17
CA PRO A 159 1.72 -13.81 21.68
C PRO A 159 1.20 -14.89 20.71
N ASP A 160 2.07 -15.73 20.14
CA ASP A 160 1.63 -16.86 19.30
C ASP A 160 0.92 -17.94 20.08
N ARG A 161 1.27 -18.05 21.37
CA ARG A 161 0.81 -19.10 22.26
C ARG A 161 -0.34 -18.68 23.15
N VAL A 162 -0.80 -17.43 23.00
CA VAL A 162 -1.94 -16.89 23.71
C VAL A 162 -3.07 -16.67 22.72
N GLN A 163 -4.26 -17.18 23.03
CA GLN A 163 -5.47 -16.88 22.29
C GLN A 163 -6.53 -16.29 23.22
N PRO A 164 -7.08 -15.10 22.92
CA PRO A 164 -8.27 -14.59 23.58
C PRO A 164 -9.49 -15.37 23.08
N ILE A 165 -10.28 -15.94 23.99
CA ILE A 165 -11.54 -16.61 23.62
C ILE A 165 -12.70 -15.64 23.86
N PRO A 166 -13.56 -15.38 22.85
CA PRO A 166 -14.76 -14.57 23.02
C PRO A 166 -15.74 -15.25 23.97
N ASP A 167 -16.40 -14.47 24.84
CA ASP A 167 -17.43 -15.02 25.73
C ASP A 167 -18.78 -15.15 25.01
N PRO A 168 -19.48 -16.31 25.11
CA PRO A 168 -20.83 -16.48 24.57
C PRO A 168 -21.92 -15.62 25.25
N HIS A 169 -21.68 -15.06 26.45
CA HIS A 169 -22.69 -14.33 27.24
C HIS A 169 -22.67 -12.81 27.05
N GLY A 170 -21.81 -12.28 26.18
CA GLY A 170 -21.80 -10.87 25.78
C GLY A 170 -20.71 -10.02 26.43
N ASP A 171 -19.91 -10.58 27.33
CA ASP A 171 -18.61 -9.98 27.66
C ASP A 171 -17.64 -10.20 26.47
N TYR A 172 -16.70 -9.29 26.23
CA TYR A 172 -15.85 -9.40 25.04
C TYR A 172 -14.86 -10.58 25.11
N VAL A 173 -14.39 -10.98 26.30
CA VAL A 173 -13.39 -12.06 26.50
C VAL A 173 -13.77 -12.91 27.73
N SER A 174 -13.86 -14.23 27.57
CA SER A 174 -14.14 -15.19 28.66
C SER A 174 -12.87 -15.57 29.41
N HIS A 175 -11.87 -16.10 28.70
CA HIS A 175 -10.57 -16.47 29.24
C HIS A 175 -9.48 -16.41 28.17
N PHE A 176 -8.22 -16.37 28.60
CA PHE A 176 -7.06 -16.52 27.72
C PHE A 176 -6.54 -17.94 27.78
N GLU A 177 -6.35 -18.57 26.64
CA GLU A 177 -5.69 -19.87 26.56
C GLU A 177 -4.20 -19.69 26.28
N PHE A 178 -3.36 -20.15 27.20
CA PHE A 178 -1.91 -20.15 27.04
C PHE A 178 -1.38 -21.57 26.83
N THR A 179 -0.77 -21.81 25.67
CA THR A 179 -0.13 -23.09 25.35
C THR A 179 1.32 -23.08 25.83
N THR A 180 1.63 -23.91 26.82
CA THR A 180 3.00 -24.08 27.34
C THR A 180 3.88 -24.81 26.30
N TYR A 181 5.20 -24.72 26.41
CA TYR A 181 6.14 -25.48 25.54
C TYR A 181 5.85 -26.99 25.50
N ASP A 182 5.30 -27.55 26.58
CA ASP A 182 4.91 -28.97 26.70
C ASP A 182 3.57 -29.31 26.02
N GLY A 183 2.95 -28.37 25.30
CA GLY A 183 1.68 -28.56 24.59
C GLY A 183 0.44 -28.56 25.50
N ARG A 184 0.60 -28.28 26.80
CA ARG A 184 -0.52 -28.14 27.74
C ARG A 184 -1.14 -26.76 27.61
N VAL A 185 -2.45 -26.71 27.41
CA VAL A 185 -3.25 -25.48 27.43
C VAL A 185 -3.57 -25.12 28.88
N ARG A 186 -3.22 -23.90 29.28
CA ARG A 186 -3.53 -23.32 30.59
C ARG A 186 -4.55 -22.20 30.39
N GLU A 187 -5.72 -22.36 30.97
CA GLU A 187 -6.73 -21.32 31.03
C GLU A 187 -6.31 -20.25 32.05
N LEU A 188 -6.22 -19.01 31.59
CA LEU A 188 -5.88 -17.83 32.37
C LEU A 188 -7.12 -16.93 32.46
N ASP A 189 -7.51 -16.63 33.69
CA ASP A 189 -8.58 -15.68 33.96
C ASP A 189 -8.19 -14.26 33.46
N PRO A 190 -9.12 -13.49 32.87
CA PRO A 190 -8.86 -12.12 32.42
C PRO A 190 -8.28 -11.21 33.51
N SER A 191 -8.62 -11.44 34.78
CA SER A 191 -8.10 -10.65 35.91
C SER A 191 -6.60 -10.86 36.17
N ARG A 192 -5.97 -11.87 35.55
CA ARG A 192 -4.55 -12.20 35.71
C ARG A 192 -3.69 -11.77 34.53
N VAL A 193 -4.30 -11.31 33.44
CA VAL A 193 -3.60 -10.96 32.20
C VAL A 193 -3.91 -9.53 31.83
N ILE A 194 -2.90 -8.66 31.81
CA ILE A 194 -3.01 -7.36 31.17
C ILE A 194 -2.76 -7.56 29.68
N TRP A 195 -3.73 -7.17 28.87
CA TRP A 195 -3.65 -7.24 27.43
C TRP A 195 -3.53 -5.85 26.81
N ILE A 196 -2.35 -5.58 26.23
CA ILE A 196 -1.96 -4.27 25.70
C ILE A 196 -1.92 -4.34 24.17
N ARG A 197 -2.64 -3.42 23.51
CA ARG A 197 -2.64 -3.29 22.04
C ARG A 197 -3.11 -1.90 21.63
N ASP A 198 -2.69 -1.48 20.44
CA ASP A 198 -3.35 -0.39 19.74
C ASP A 198 -4.66 -0.91 19.12
N PRO A 199 -5.82 -0.28 19.37
CA PRO A 199 -7.11 -0.83 18.96
C PRO A 199 -7.28 -0.82 17.43
N HIS A 200 -7.67 -1.95 16.86
CA HIS A 200 -8.06 -2.03 15.45
C HIS A 200 -9.49 -1.47 15.26
N PRO A 201 -9.75 -0.68 14.20
CA PRO A 201 -11.03 0.02 14.03
C PRO A 201 -12.24 -0.90 13.84
N THR A 202 -12.04 -2.12 13.35
CA THR A 202 -13.13 -3.06 13.01
C THR A 202 -13.09 -4.39 13.75
N ASP A 203 -11.99 -4.72 14.44
CA ASP A 203 -11.81 -6.03 15.07
C ASP A 203 -11.36 -5.84 16.53
N PRO A 204 -12.19 -6.18 17.53
CA PRO A 204 -11.85 -6.03 18.94
C PRO A 204 -10.70 -6.95 19.41
N PHE A 205 -10.48 -8.07 18.69
CA PHE A 205 -9.58 -9.15 19.07
C PHE A 205 -8.14 -8.97 18.58
N CYS A 206 -7.90 -7.98 17.72
CA CYS A 206 -6.56 -7.66 17.24
C CYS A 206 -6.25 -6.16 17.36
N GLY A 207 -4.96 -5.85 17.26
CA GLY A 207 -4.48 -4.49 17.15
C GLY A 207 -3.91 -4.19 15.77
N VAL A 208 -3.62 -2.91 15.51
CA VAL A 208 -2.87 -2.47 14.33
C VAL A 208 -1.42 -2.27 14.74
N THR A 209 -0.49 -2.76 13.93
CA THR A 209 0.94 -2.51 14.15
C THR A 209 1.56 -1.69 13.01
N PRO A 210 2.55 -0.83 13.31
CA PRO A 210 3.32 -0.14 12.27
C PRO A 210 3.97 -1.11 11.25
N LEU A 211 4.36 -2.30 11.71
CA LEU A 211 4.94 -3.33 10.86
C LEU A 211 3.96 -3.87 9.82
N GLU A 212 2.67 -4.00 10.17
CA GLU A 212 1.62 -4.40 9.21
C GLU A 212 1.49 -3.36 8.10
N ALA A 213 1.46 -2.07 8.45
CA ALA A 213 1.40 -0.98 7.48
C ALA A 213 2.65 -0.92 6.58
N ALA A 214 3.83 -1.16 7.15
CA ALA A 214 5.11 -1.16 6.43
C ALA A 214 5.42 -2.47 5.68
N GLY A 215 4.57 -3.50 5.78
CA GLY A 215 4.90 -4.86 5.37
C GLY A 215 5.35 -4.99 3.90
N LEU A 216 4.69 -4.26 2.99
CA LEU A 216 5.06 -4.25 1.57
C LEU A 216 6.42 -3.57 1.32
N SER A 217 6.68 -2.46 2.01
CA SER A 217 7.94 -1.71 1.90
C SER A 217 9.12 -2.51 2.48
N VAL A 218 8.90 -3.22 3.58
CA VAL A 218 9.88 -4.15 4.17
C VAL A 218 10.17 -5.30 3.21
N ASP A 219 9.14 -5.93 2.64
CA ASP A 219 9.27 -6.98 1.63
C ASP A 219 10.09 -6.51 0.43
N LEU A 220 9.82 -5.30 -0.04
CA LEU A 220 10.48 -4.71 -1.20
C LEU A 220 11.96 -4.41 -0.90
N ASP A 221 12.31 -3.89 0.27
CA ASP A 221 13.72 -3.70 0.68
C ASP A 221 14.47 -5.04 0.77
N VAL A 222 13.89 -6.06 1.44
CA VAL A 222 14.53 -7.38 1.58
C VAL A 222 14.70 -8.08 0.23
N LYS A 223 13.68 -8.05 -0.63
CA LYS A 223 13.74 -8.61 -1.98
C LYS A 223 14.74 -7.87 -2.85
N ALA A 224 14.77 -6.54 -2.80
CA ALA A 224 15.73 -5.75 -3.57
C ALA A 224 17.17 -6.07 -3.15
N ARG A 225 17.44 -6.22 -1.85
CA ARG A 225 18.76 -6.62 -1.34
C ARG A 225 19.13 -8.04 -1.74
N THR A 226 18.20 -8.98 -1.62
CA THR A 226 18.45 -10.40 -1.97
C THR A 226 18.66 -10.54 -3.46
N TYR A 227 17.89 -9.83 -4.28
CA TYR A 227 18.12 -9.72 -5.71
C TYR A 227 19.51 -9.15 -6.01
N ASN A 228 19.93 -8.08 -5.32
CA ASN A 228 21.26 -7.51 -5.52
C ASN A 228 22.39 -8.44 -5.09
N ILE A 229 22.23 -9.15 -3.96
CA ILE A 229 23.19 -10.16 -3.52
C ILE A 229 23.30 -11.25 -4.59
N ALA A 230 22.17 -11.80 -5.03
CA ALA A 230 22.14 -12.79 -6.10
C ALA A 230 22.71 -12.25 -7.42
N PHE A 231 22.47 -10.96 -7.73
CA PHE A 231 23.00 -10.30 -8.91
C PHE A 231 24.53 -10.19 -8.85
N ILE A 232 25.09 -9.82 -7.69
CA ILE A 232 26.53 -9.72 -7.45
C ILE A 232 27.18 -11.11 -7.43
N ASP A 233 26.57 -12.06 -6.70
CA ASP A 233 27.09 -13.42 -6.54
C ASP A 233 27.10 -14.19 -7.88
N ASN A 234 26.13 -13.92 -8.75
CA ASN A 234 26.03 -14.54 -10.07
C ASN A 234 26.66 -13.68 -11.19
N ASP A 235 27.34 -12.57 -10.84
CA ASP A 235 27.97 -11.61 -11.75
C ASP A 235 27.11 -11.38 -12.99
N ALA A 236 25.90 -10.87 -12.75
CA ALA A 236 24.69 -10.89 -13.59
C ALA A 236 24.80 -10.30 -15.01
N ARG A 237 25.73 -10.86 -15.77
CA ARG A 237 25.99 -10.66 -17.19
C ARG A 237 26.50 -12.01 -17.67
N PRO A 238 25.95 -12.57 -18.75
CA PRO A 238 26.72 -13.49 -19.56
C PRO A 238 28.02 -12.78 -19.91
N SER A 239 29.19 -13.37 -19.66
CA SER A 239 30.52 -12.78 -19.99
C SER A 239 30.74 -12.65 -21.52
N GLY A 240 29.68 -12.63 -22.31
CA GLY A 240 29.66 -12.72 -23.76
C GLY A 240 28.74 -13.85 -24.22
N ILE A 241 28.05 -13.62 -25.32
CA ILE A 241 27.47 -14.71 -26.11
C ILE A 241 28.53 -15.09 -27.14
N VAL A 242 28.91 -16.37 -27.20
CA VAL A 242 29.86 -16.88 -28.20
C VAL A 242 29.05 -17.60 -29.28
N GLY A 243 28.89 -16.98 -30.45
CA GLY A 243 28.29 -17.67 -31.59
C GLY A 243 29.27 -18.71 -32.16
N ILE A 244 28.89 -19.98 -32.26
CA ILE A 244 29.68 -21.01 -32.95
C ILE A 244 28.90 -21.47 -34.18
N ASP A 245 29.60 -21.61 -35.32
CA ASP A 245 29.03 -22.19 -36.54
C ASP A 245 28.82 -23.69 -36.36
N VAL A 246 27.59 -24.16 -36.56
CA VAL A 246 27.17 -25.53 -36.22
C VAL A 246 27.21 -26.48 -37.43
N ASP A 247 27.57 -25.98 -38.62
CA ASP A 247 27.70 -26.83 -39.80
C ASP A 247 28.94 -27.72 -39.72
N GLY A 248 28.71 -29.01 -39.41
CA GLY A 248 29.72 -30.06 -39.38
C GLY A 248 30.23 -30.47 -38.00
N LEU A 249 29.70 -29.89 -36.92
CA LEU A 249 30.02 -30.31 -35.54
C LEU A 249 29.08 -31.42 -35.07
N ASP A 250 29.64 -32.50 -34.53
CA ASP A 250 28.85 -33.58 -33.92
C ASP A 250 28.28 -33.11 -32.56
N GLN A 251 27.13 -33.66 -32.13
CA GLN A 251 26.50 -33.33 -30.85
C GLN A 251 27.47 -33.53 -29.67
N ARG A 252 28.37 -34.53 -29.79
CA ARG A 252 29.43 -34.81 -28.82
C ARG A 252 30.51 -33.73 -28.77
N GLU A 253 30.77 -33.02 -29.86
CA GLU A 253 31.73 -31.91 -29.90
C GLU A 253 31.12 -30.65 -29.28
N ILE A 254 29.84 -30.40 -29.51
CA ILE A 254 29.07 -29.36 -28.82
C ILE A 254 29.07 -29.61 -27.31
N ASP A 255 28.73 -30.84 -26.88
CA ASP A 255 28.75 -31.23 -25.47
C ASP A 255 30.15 -31.10 -24.86
N ARG A 256 31.21 -31.40 -25.62
CA ARG A 256 32.60 -31.28 -25.17
C ARG A 256 33.07 -29.84 -25.09
N ILE A 257 32.60 -28.97 -25.98
CA ILE A 257 32.86 -27.52 -25.96
C ILE A 257 32.11 -26.90 -24.77
N GLN A 258 30.85 -27.28 -24.55
CA GLN A 258 30.08 -26.91 -23.36
C GLN A 258 30.75 -27.40 -22.08
N GLN A 259 31.21 -28.66 -22.02
CA GLN A 259 31.95 -29.20 -20.86
C GLN A 259 33.33 -28.58 -20.65
N ARG A 260 33.98 -28.04 -21.70
CA ARG A 260 35.25 -27.31 -21.60
C ARG A 260 35.07 -25.85 -21.20
N LEU A 261 33.98 -25.23 -21.61
CA LEU A 261 33.59 -23.87 -21.26
C LEU A 261 32.86 -23.80 -19.91
N ALA A 262 32.39 -24.93 -19.39
CA ALA A 262 31.92 -25.07 -18.02
C ALA A 262 33.07 -25.48 -17.09
N PRO A 263 33.53 -24.60 -16.20
CA PRO A 263 34.10 -25.10 -14.96
C PRO A 263 33.56 -24.40 -13.71
N GLY A 264 33.13 -25.23 -12.76
CA GLY A 264 33.31 -24.99 -11.33
C GLY A 264 32.17 -24.27 -10.61
N ALA A 265 31.68 -24.93 -9.55
CA ALA A 265 30.53 -24.58 -8.73
C ALA A 265 30.68 -23.32 -7.83
N ALA A 266 31.38 -22.27 -8.25
CA ALA A 266 31.62 -21.10 -7.38
C ALA A 266 31.63 -19.70 -8.02
N GLN A 267 31.47 -19.51 -9.34
CA GLN A 267 31.52 -18.16 -9.93
C GLN A 267 30.68 -18.04 -11.23
N ALA A 268 29.59 -17.27 -11.16
CA ALA A 268 29.40 -16.02 -11.90
C ALA A 268 29.89 -15.89 -13.38
N GLY A 269 29.00 -15.54 -14.31
CA GLY A 269 29.34 -15.05 -15.66
C GLY A 269 29.18 -16.02 -16.85
N GLU A 270 28.12 -16.83 -16.90
CA GLU A 270 27.91 -17.85 -17.94
C GLU A 270 28.06 -17.32 -19.37
N THR A 271 29.00 -17.89 -20.14
CA THR A 271 29.10 -17.61 -21.58
C THR A 271 28.12 -18.52 -22.31
N VAL A 272 27.01 -17.96 -22.79
CA VAL A 272 26.01 -18.73 -23.55
C VAL A 272 26.47 -18.85 -25.00
N VAL A 273 26.60 -20.09 -25.47
CA VAL A 273 26.88 -20.35 -26.89
C VAL A 273 25.57 -20.41 -27.65
N VAL A 274 25.32 -19.44 -28.54
CA VAL A 274 24.11 -19.40 -29.38
C VAL A 274 24.52 -19.67 -30.82
N GLY A 275 24.09 -20.81 -31.38
CA GLY A 275 24.32 -21.12 -32.79
C GLY A 275 23.59 -20.11 -33.68
N SER A 276 24.35 -19.24 -34.34
CA SER A 276 23.85 -18.32 -35.36
C SER A 276 24.41 -18.76 -36.71
N GLY A 277 23.58 -18.71 -37.75
CA GLY A 277 23.87 -19.15 -39.11
C GLY A 277 25.11 -18.51 -39.78
N PRO A 278 25.37 -18.84 -41.06
CA PRO A 278 26.70 -18.99 -41.61
C PRO A 278 27.48 -17.68 -41.60
N GLY A 279 28.49 -17.59 -40.74
CA GLY A 279 29.37 -16.42 -40.68
C GLY A 279 30.03 -16.13 -39.33
N GLY A 280 30.92 -17.02 -38.86
CA GLY A 280 31.99 -16.68 -37.92
C GLY A 280 31.62 -16.41 -36.45
N LEU A 281 32.62 -16.56 -35.57
CA LEU A 281 32.47 -16.45 -34.12
C LEU A 281 32.27 -14.99 -33.71
N ASN A 282 31.03 -14.61 -33.39
CA ASN A 282 30.68 -13.25 -32.98
C ASN A 282 30.55 -13.18 -31.46
N TYR A 283 31.33 -12.28 -30.84
CA TYR A 283 31.29 -11.98 -29.41
C TYR A 283 30.55 -10.67 -29.20
N VAL A 284 29.41 -10.70 -28.51
CA VAL A 284 28.64 -9.49 -28.17
C VAL A 284 28.74 -9.23 -26.66
N ASP A 285 29.29 -8.08 -26.29
CA ASP A 285 29.31 -7.59 -24.91
C ASP A 285 27.98 -6.90 -24.56
N THR A 286 27.32 -7.39 -23.50
CA THR A 286 26.03 -6.91 -22.99
C THR A 286 26.14 -5.82 -21.91
N SER A 287 27.28 -5.12 -21.78
CA SER A 287 27.52 -4.22 -20.64
C SER A 287 26.63 -2.94 -20.57
N THR A 288 26.16 -2.66 -19.34
CA THR A 288 24.97 -1.91 -18.84
C THR A 288 25.03 -0.38 -18.80
N ARG A 289 23.86 0.32 -18.75
CA ARG A 289 23.73 1.72 -18.22
C ARG A 289 22.47 2.14 -17.40
N PRO A 290 21.21 1.64 -17.59
CA PRO A 290 20.06 2.24 -16.89
C PRO A 290 19.61 1.64 -15.52
N ARG A 291 20.05 0.43 -15.14
CA ARG A 291 19.42 -0.34 -14.05
C ARG A 291 19.95 -0.05 -12.64
N ASP A 292 21.21 0.37 -12.51
CA ASP A 292 21.84 0.66 -11.21
C ASP A 292 21.24 1.89 -10.52
N MET A 293 20.81 2.89 -11.30
CA MET A 293 20.14 4.10 -10.80
C MET A 293 18.80 3.77 -10.10
N ASN A 294 18.12 2.70 -10.52
CA ASN A 294 16.80 2.34 -9.99
C ASN A 294 16.88 1.63 -8.62
N TYR A 295 18.00 1.02 -8.25
CA TYR A 295 18.12 0.38 -6.94
C TYR A 295 18.32 1.42 -5.82
N GLU A 296 19.15 2.43 -6.05
CA GLU A 296 19.39 3.47 -5.04
C GLU A 296 18.10 4.21 -4.68
N THR A 297 17.30 4.57 -5.70
CA THR A 297 16.02 5.24 -5.51
C THR A 297 15.01 4.33 -4.80
N LEU A 298 14.93 3.05 -5.20
CA LEU A 298 14.07 2.06 -4.57
C LEU A 298 14.43 1.85 -3.09
N SER A 299 15.71 1.68 -2.78
CA SER A 299 16.18 1.45 -1.41
C SER A 299 15.98 2.69 -0.53
N LYS A 300 16.18 3.90 -1.06
CA LYS A 300 15.86 5.16 -0.36
C LYS A 300 14.36 5.27 -0.07
N THR A 301 13.52 5.04 -1.06
CA THR A 301 12.05 5.11 -0.91
C THR A 301 11.55 4.09 0.11
N ALA A 302 12.02 2.84 0.04
CA ALA A 302 11.63 1.78 0.98
C ALA A 302 12.04 2.13 2.42
N LYS A 303 13.26 2.64 2.62
CA LYS A 303 13.72 3.14 3.91
C LYS A 303 12.81 4.25 4.45
N ASP A 304 12.49 5.24 3.62
CA ASP A 304 11.69 6.40 4.02
C ASP A 304 10.26 5.98 4.40
N GLU A 305 9.65 5.05 3.65
CA GLU A 305 8.34 4.47 3.97
C GLU A 305 8.36 3.68 5.28
N ILE A 306 9.37 2.82 5.49
CA ILE A 306 9.49 2.03 6.73
C ILE A 306 9.64 2.96 7.93
N LEU A 307 10.56 3.93 7.86
CA LEU A 307 10.82 4.87 8.96
C LEU A 307 9.59 5.76 9.24
N SER A 308 8.88 6.18 8.19
CA SER A 308 7.64 6.96 8.33
C SER A 308 6.52 6.15 8.98
N ALA A 309 6.38 4.85 8.65
CA ALA A 309 5.38 3.98 9.26
C ALA A 309 5.59 3.82 10.78
N PHE A 310 6.85 3.68 11.23
CA PHE A 310 7.18 3.65 12.66
C PHE A 310 7.21 5.04 13.32
N GLY A 311 7.10 6.12 12.55
CA GLY A 311 7.20 7.49 13.04
C GLY A 311 8.59 7.84 13.56
N VAL A 312 9.65 7.23 13.03
CA VAL A 312 11.05 7.44 13.45
C VAL A 312 11.78 8.28 12.40
N PRO A 313 12.19 9.53 12.70
CA PRO A 313 13.00 10.32 11.79
C PRO A 313 14.39 9.72 11.59
N GLU A 314 14.98 9.92 10.41
CA GLU A 314 16.32 9.39 10.09
C GLU A 314 17.43 9.94 11.00
N SER A 315 17.27 11.17 11.52
CA SER A 315 18.19 11.76 12.49
C SER A 315 18.37 10.87 13.74
N ILE A 316 17.30 10.19 14.17
CA ILE A 316 17.31 9.29 15.34
C ILE A 316 18.03 7.97 15.04
N VAL A 317 17.97 7.53 13.78
CA VAL A 317 18.66 6.32 13.30
C VAL A 317 20.16 6.55 13.12
N GLY A 318 20.61 7.82 13.10
CA GLY A 318 22.02 8.22 13.02
C GLY A 318 22.47 8.71 11.65
N ASN A 319 21.54 8.99 10.72
CA ASN A 319 21.85 9.62 9.44
C ASN A 319 21.43 11.11 9.44
N ALA A 320 22.40 11.99 9.71
CA ALA A 320 22.19 13.43 9.75
C ALA A 320 22.89 14.19 8.59
N SER A 321 23.35 13.49 7.55
CA SER A 321 24.23 14.07 6.52
C SER A 321 23.64 15.24 5.73
N GLU A 322 22.31 15.38 5.69
CA GLU A 322 21.60 16.44 4.95
C GLU A 322 20.88 17.44 5.87
N ARG A 323 21.09 17.37 7.20
CA ARG A 323 20.36 18.17 8.19
C ARG A 323 21.28 19.11 8.96
N THR A 324 20.82 20.34 9.17
CA THR A 324 21.46 21.25 10.13
C THR A 324 21.11 20.83 11.56
N TYR A 325 21.94 21.20 12.55
CA TYR A 325 21.70 20.89 13.96
C TYR A 325 20.30 21.32 14.43
N ALA A 326 19.85 22.52 14.05
CA ALA A 326 18.53 23.03 14.42
C ALA A 326 17.37 22.20 13.83
N ASN A 327 17.55 21.63 12.63
CA ASN A 327 16.55 20.76 12.02
C ASN A 327 16.55 19.38 12.71
N ALA A 328 17.72 18.84 13.06
CA ALA A 328 17.84 17.56 13.77
C ALA A 328 17.20 17.62 15.17
N ASP A 329 17.45 18.69 15.95
CA ASP A 329 16.83 18.90 17.26
C ASP A 329 15.30 18.96 17.16
N ARG A 330 14.77 19.59 16.10
CA ARG A 330 13.33 19.68 15.87
C ARG A 330 12.71 18.33 15.49
N GLU A 331 13.42 17.52 14.72
CA GLU A 331 12.99 16.16 14.39
C GLU A 331 12.98 15.26 15.63
N GLU A 332 13.98 15.37 16.50
CA GLU A 332 13.99 14.64 17.76
C GLU A 332 12.80 15.05 18.64
N TRP A 333 12.48 16.34 18.72
CA TRP A 333 11.28 16.80 19.40
C TRP A 333 9.99 16.23 18.79
N ASN A 334 9.86 16.21 17.45
CA ASN A 334 8.70 15.63 16.75
C ASN A 334 8.55 14.14 17.06
N PHE A 335 9.66 13.38 17.05
CA PHE A 335 9.69 11.97 17.41
C PHE A 335 9.16 11.74 18.84
N TRP A 336 9.63 12.53 19.80
CA TRP A 336 9.16 12.42 21.17
C TRP A 336 7.69 12.78 21.32
N SER A 337 7.24 13.85 20.67
CA SER A 337 5.87 14.37 20.78
C SER A 337 4.84 13.45 20.15
N HIS A 338 5.12 12.91 18.95
CA HIS A 338 4.13 12.18 18.15
C HIS A 338 4.25 10.66 18.26
N THR A 339 5.44 10.13 18.56
CA THR A 339 5.68 8.67 18.56
C THR A 339 5.92 8.17 19.98
N MET A 340 6.91 8.70 20.69
CA MET A 340 7.32 8.14 21.98
C MET A 340 6.33 8.41 23.12
N LEU A 341 5.83 9.64 23.27
CA LEU A 341 4.91 9.96 24.36
C LEU A 341 3.59 9.17 24.26
N PRO A 342 2.93 9.06 23.09
CA PRO A 342 1.76 8.20 22.94
C PRO A 342 2.06 6.72 23.24
N HIS A 343 3.19 6.20 22.76
CA HIS A 343 3.59 4.81 23.01
C HIS A 343 3.83 4.53 24.51
N LEU A 344 4.52 5.44 25.21
CA LEU A 344 4.72 5.35 26.66
C LEU A 344 3.39 5.47 27.42
N SER A 345 2.48 6.33 26.96
CA SER A 345 1.15 6.48 27.56
C SER A 345 0.31 5.22 27.40
N LEU A 346 0.37 4.55 26.25
CA LEU A 346 -0.35 3.29 26.01
C LEU A 346 0.11 2.20 26.98
N ILE A 347 1.44 2.03 27.12
CA ILE A 347 2.01 1.09 28.09
C ILE A 347 1.59 1.48 29.51
N ALA A 348 1.71 2.76 29.87
CA ALA A 348 1.44 3.21 31.23
C ALA A 348 -0.03 3.03 31.64
N THR A 349 -0.95 3.49 30.79
CA THR A 349 -2.41 3.45 31.03
C THR A 349 -2.91 2.01 31.17
N SER A 350 -2.25 1.04 30.53
CA SER A 350 -2.65 -0.38 30.66
C SER A 350 -2.48 -0.94 32.07
N PHE A 351 -1.57 -0.36 32.88
CA PHE A 351 -1.35 -0.73 34.28
C PHE A 351 -2.22 0.07 35.25
N ASP A 352 -2.96 1.09 34.79
CA ASP A 352 -3.84 1.90 35.64
C ASP A 352 -5.05 1.10 36.14
N LEU A 353 -5.49 0.06 35.43
CA LEU A 353 -6.61 -0.81 35.81
C LEU A 353 -6.36 -1.56 37.15
N ASP A 354 -5.10 -1.68 37.55
CA ASP A 354 -4.68 -2.34 38.78
C ASP A 354 -4.44 -1.37 39.94
N LEU A 355 -4.63 -0.06 39.72
CA LEU A 355 -4.50 0.99 40.73
C LEU A 355 -5.87 1.45 41.24
N ASP A 356 -5.93 1.86 42.52
CA ASP A 356 -7.15 2.43 43.11
C ASP A 356 -7.57 3.74 42.41
N ASP A 357 -8.88 4.04 42.44
CA ASP A 357 -9.49 5.19 41.78
C ASP A 357 -8.72 6.51 42.03
N GLY A 358 -8.10 7.04 40.98
CA GLY A 358 -7.46 8.36 40.96
C GLY A 358 -5.93 8.35 40.90
N TRP A 359 -5.27 7.21 41.08
CA TRP A 359 -3.83 7.06 40.84
C TRP A 359 -3.55 6.74 39.38
N LYS A 360 -2.56 7.41 38.78
CA LYS A 360 -2.13 7.16 37.40
C LYS A 360 -0.65 6.82 37.37
N LEU A 361 -0.29 5.92 36.48
CA LEU A 361 1.07 5.54 36.20
C LEU A 361 1.62 6.36 35.04
N ARG A 362 2.84 6.88 35.16
CA ARG A 362 3.54 7.59 34.07
C ARG A 362 5.03 7.31 34.08
N PHE A 363 5.65 7.46 32.92
CA PHE A 363 7.10 7.49 32.80
C PHE A 363 7.65 8.89 33.14
N ASN A 364 8.70 8.94 33.94
CA ASN A 364 9.37 10.20 34.26
C ASN A 364 10.17 10.69 33.04
N THR A 365 9.69 11.74 32.38
CA THR A 365 10.32 12.35 31.20
C THR A 365 11.12 13.61 31.53
N SER A 366 11.38 13.89 32.81
CA SER A 366 12.07 15.11 33.25
C SER A 366 13.51 15.19 32.77
N GLY A 367 14.19 14.05 32.61
CA GLY A 367 15.58 13.97 32.13
C GLY A 367 15.77 13.93 30.62
N VAL A 368 14.69 14.05 29.82
CA VAL A 368 14.77 13.97 28.36
C VAL A 368 15.09 15.35 27.76
N GLU A 369 16.28 15.49 27.16
CA GLU A 369 16.76 16.75 26.56
C GLU A 369 15.83 17.29 25.46
N ALA A 370 15.33 16.41 24.60
CA ALA A 370 14.41 16.77 23.50
C ALA A 370 13.13 17.48 23.98
N LEU A 371 12.64 17.13 25.17
CA LEU A 371 11.45 17.76 25.77
C LEU A 371 11.78 19.03 26.55
N GLU A 372 13.06 19.35 26.75
CA GLU A 372 13.52 20.62 27.32
C GLU A 372 13.46 21.76 26.28
N PHE A 373 13.57 21.47 24.98
CA PHE A 373 13.54 22.50 23.93
C PHE A 373 12.34 23.48 24.04
N PRO A 374 11.07 23.01 24.05
CA PRO A 374 9.92 23.91 24.24
C PRO A 374 9.87 24.55 25.64
N ARG A 375 10.54 23.96 26.65
CA ARG A 375 10.67 24.56 28.00
C ARG A 375 11.63 25.72 27.99
N ARG A 376 12.76 25.60 27.29
CA ARG A 376 13.72 26.68 27.11
C ARG A 376 13.09 27.85 26.36
N GLN A 377 12.33 27.56 25.31
CA GLN A 377 11.60 28.58 24.55
C GLN A 377 10.55 29.29 25.42
N ARG A 378 9.68 28.56 26.12
CA ARG A 378 8.71 29.18 27.04
C ARG A 378 9.36 29.98 28.17
N ARG A 379 10.48 29.50 28.73
CA ARG A 379 11.25 30.26 29.73
C ARG A 379 11.86 31.53 29.14
N GLN A 380 12.26 31.52 27.87
CA GLN A 380 12.80 32.69 27.19
C GLN A 380 11.70 33.71 26.89
N GLU A 381 10.56 33.26 26.33
CA GLU A 381 9.38 34.09 26.09
C GLU A 381 8.89 34.73 27.40
N ALA A 382 8.76 33.94 28.47
CA ALA A 382 8.39 34.45 29.79
C ALA A 382 9.44 35.44 30.35
N ARG A 383 10.74 35.25 30.05
CA ARG A 383 11.78 36.21 30.45
C ARG A 383 11.64 37.53 29.68
N GLU A 384 11.24 37.48 28.41
CA GLU A 384 10.97 38.65 27.59
C GLU A 384 9.71 39.39 28.07
N GLU A 385 8.63 38.66 28.38
CA GLU A 385 7.41 39.20 28.97
C GLU A 385 7.67 39.83 30.35
N TRP A 386 8.51 39.20 31.18
CA TRP A 386 8.93 39.76 32.47
C TRP A 386 9.76 41.04 32.28
N ASN A 387 10.71 41.05 31.34
CA ASN A 387 11.49 42.26 31.04
C ASN A 387 10.60 43.41 30.51
N ALA A 388 9.53 43.08 29.80
CA ALA A 388 8.51 44.02 29.33
C ALA A 388 7.55 44.47 30.46
N GLY A 389 7.53 43.78 31.60
CA GLY A 389 6.68 44.08 32.76
C GLY A 389 5.25 43.55 32.64
N LEU A 390 5.00 42.55 31.79
CA LEU A 390 3.67 41.96 31.55
C LEU A 390 3.30 40.85 32.54
N ILE A 391 4.31 40.20 33.13
CA ILE A 391 4.13 39.10 34.10
C ILE A 391 4.87 39.39 35.41
N THR A 392 4.40 38.80 36.50
CA THR A 392 5.04 38.87 37.83
C THR A 392 6.24 37.92 37.93
N VAL A 393 7.06 38.10 38.97
CA VAL A 393 8.22 37.23 39.19
C VAL A 393 7.78 35.83 39.64
N ASP A 394 6.69 35.74 40.39
CA ASP A 394 6.13 34.46 40.82
C ASP A 394 5.52 33.69 39.64
N GLU A 395 4.76 34.34 38.74
CA GLU A 395 4.27 33.72 37.50
C GLU A 395 5.42 33.24 36.60
N TYR A 396 6.49 34.03 36.45
CA TYR A 396 7.70 33.60 35.74
C TYR A 396 8.35 32.36 36.36
N ARG A 397 8.37 32.27 37.70
CA ARG A 397 8.94 31.13 38.43
C ARG A 397 8.12 29.87 38.27
N GLU A 398 6.80 29.99 38.33
CA GLU A 398 5.88 28.89 38.05
C GLU A 398 6.07 28.37 36.61
N ILE A 399 6.13 29.26 35.61
CA ILE A 399 6.39 28.89 34.21
C ILE A 399 7.77 28.22 34.06
N ALA A 400 8.77 28.67 34.83
CA ALA A 400 10.11 28.10 34.86
C ALA A 400 10.23 26.80 35.67
N GLY A 401 9.15 26.34 36.33
CA GLY A 401 9.12 25.14 37.16
C GLY A 401 9.93 25.28 38.45
N ARG A 402 9.94 26.47 39.05
CA ARG A 402 10.57 26.77 40.34
C ARG A 402 9.52 27.22 41.35
N ASP A 403 9.73 26.89 42.62
CA ASP A 403 8.79 27.22 43.67
C ASP A 403 8.59 28.74 43.85
N PRO A 404 7.33 29.14 44.12
CA PRO A 404 6.90 30.34 44.80
C PRO A 404 7.93 31.02 45.66
N PHE A 405 8.21 32.33 45.55
CA PHE A 405 8.72 33.01 46.75
C PHE A 405 7.57 33.55 47.62
N ASP A 406 6.41 33.84 47.02
CA ASP A 406 5.20 34.33 47.70
C ASP A 406 5.47 35.53 48.63
N VAL A 407 6.32 36.45 48.16
CA VAL A 407 6.64 37.70 48.85
C VAL A 407 5.89 38.85 48.15
N PRO A 408 5.41 39.88 48.86
CA PRO A 408 4.71 41.01 48.21
C PRO A 408 5.47 41.67 47.05
N HIS A 409 6.81 41.61 47.06
CA HIS A 409 7.68 42.13 46.00
C HIS A 409 7.75 41.23 44.76
N THR A 410 7.49 39.94 44.89
CA THR A 410 7.51 38.98 43.78
C THR A 410 6.13 38.82 43.11
N ARG A 411 5.06 39.20 43.82
CA ARG A 411 3.67 39.30 43.34
C ARG A 411 3.32 40.60 42.61
N ALA A 412 4.18 41.62 42.69
CA ALA A 412 3.98 42.90 42.02
C ALA A 412 4.49 42.88 40.57
N LEU A 413 3.82 43.63 39.69
CA LEU A 413 4.28 43.86 38.31
C LEU A 413 5.35 44.95 38.29
N TRP A 414 6.41 44.75 37.50
CA TRP A 414 7.54 45.67 37.43
C TRP A 414 7.60 46.33 36.04
N ILE A 415 7.13 47.57 35.91
CA ILE A 415 7.04 48.27 34.61
C ILE A 415 8.34 49.05 34.31
N SER A 416 8.89 48.88 33.10
CA SER A 416 10.10 49.55 32.60
C SER A 416 9.76 50.93 31.98
N PRO A 417 10.55 52.03 32.18
CA PRO A 417 12.02 52.09 32.23
C PRO A 417 12.66 52.14 33.63
N GLN A 418 11.87 52.38 34.68
CA GLN A 418 12.39 52.58 36.05
C GLN A 418 12.13 51.40 37.00
N LYS A 419 11.48 50.32 36.52
CA LYS A 419 11.10 49.15 37.33
C LYS A 419 10.39 49.58 38.63
N ALA A 420 9.29 50.31 38.49
CA ALA A 420 8.43 50.62 39.63
C ALA A 420 7.47 49.45 39.90
N PRO A 421 7.31 48.98 41.16
CA PRO A 421 6.37 47.92 41.48
C PRO A 421 4.93 48.44 41.47
N VAL A 422 4.07 47.81 40.69
CA VAL A 422 2.62 48.02 40.68
C VAL A 422 1.98 46.85 41.44
N PRO A 423 1.40 47.07 42.62
CA PRO A 423 0.75 46.02 43.41
C PRO A 423 -0.58 45.59 42.77
N ALA A 424 -0.83 44.28 42.71
CA ALA A 424 -2.10 43.72 42.24
C ALA A 424 -3.21 43.72 43.32
N ASN A 425 -2.84 43.76 44.61
CA ASN A 425 -3.77 43.72 45.75
C ASN A 425 -3.53 44.90 46.74
N GLU A 426 -4.58 45.39 47.40
CA GLU A 426 -4.50 46.49 48.39
C GLU A 426 -3.59 46.17 49.60
N GLN A 427 -3.49 44.89 49.97
CA GLN A 427 -2.59 44.43 51.04
C GLN A 427 -1.12 44.43 50.62
N ASP A 428 -0.84 44.22 49.33
CA ASP A 428 0.51 44.28 48.76
C ASP A 428 0.97 45.74 48.54
N ALA A 429 0.03 46.66 48.31
CA ALA A 429 0.32 48.09 48.20
C ALA A 429 0.86 48.71 49.51
N ALA A 430 0.38 48.22 50.66
CA ALA A 430 0.85 48.65 51.98
C ALA A 430 2.28 48.17 52.29
N ALA A 431 2.63 46.94 51.87
CA ALA A 431 3.95 46.35 52.09
C ALA A 431 5.04 46.90 51.15
N LEU A 432 4.66 47.42 49.98
CA LEU A 432 5.56 47.98 48.96
C LEU A 432 5.80 49.49 49.11
N GLY A 433 5.22 50.13 50.12
CA GLY A 433 5.41 51.56 50.40
C GLY A 433 4.75 52.51 49.38
N VAL A 434 3.79 52.02 48.60
CA VAL A 434 3.04 52.80 47.58
C VAL A 434 1.68 53.28 48.12
N ALA A 435 1.42 53.12 49.41
CA ALA A 435 0.26 53.72 50.06
C ALA A 435 0.42 55.26 50.05
N GLN A 436 -0.36 55.95 49.22
CA GLN A 436 -0.65 57.36 49.46
C GLN A 436 -1.42 57.44 50.77
N ASP A 437 -0.74 57.95 51.80
CA ASP A 437 -1.33 58.30 53.08
C ASP A 437 -2.31 59.48 52.86
N PRO A 438 -3.64 59.35 53.06
CA PRO A 438 -4.59 60.42 52.77
C PRO A 438 -4.57 61.58 53.78
N SER A 439 -3.55 61.67 54.65
CA SER A 439 -3.53 62.60 55.78
C SER A 439 -2.23 63.36 56.04
N ALA A 440 -1.28 63.41 55.10
CA ALA A 440 -0.13 64.31 55.23
C ALA A 440 -0.41 65.68 54.58
N GLY A 441 -0.81 66.63 55.43
CA GLY A 441 -1.21 67.99 55.06
C GLY A 441 -0.10 68.89 54.49
N ALA A 442 -0.60 69.90 53.79
CA ALA A 442 0.03 71.06 53.17
C ALA A 442 1.32 71.62 53.80
N MET A 443 2.26 72.04 52.93
CA MET A 443 2.92 73.35 53.01
C MET A 443 3.16 73.95 51.59
N PRO A 444 3.28 75.29 51.45
CA PRO A 444 2.86 76.05 50.26
C PRO A 444 4.01 76.67 49.45
N GLY A 445 3.81 76.92 48.14
CA GLY A 445 4.74 77.74 47.35
C GLY A 445 4.54 77.81 45.81
N ALA A 446 3.49 78.52 45.37
CA ALA A 446 3.37 79.30 44.10
C ALA A 446 3.38 78.63 42.70
N PRO A 447 2.82 79.28 41.65
CA PRO A 447 1.60 80.10 41.58
C PRO A 447 0.57 79.54 40.57
N GLY A 448 -0.68 79.96 40.75
CA GLY A 448 -1.86 79.36 40.11
C GLY A 448 -2.04 79.62 38.61
N GLY A 449 -2.72 78.66 37.98
CA GLY A 449 -3.51 78.85 36.77
C GLY A 449 -4.89 78.22 37.00
N GLN A 450 -5.95 79.04 36.89
CA GLN A 450 -7.34 78.58 36.93
C GLN A 450 -7.62 77.57 35.79
N PRO A 451 -8.36 76.48 36.04
CA PRO A 451 -8.95 75.70 34.96
C PRO A 451 -10.22 76.42 34.45
N PRO A 452 -10.36 76.70 33.14
CA PRO A 452 -11.62 77.24 32.63
C PRO A 452 -12.69 76.14 32.54
N ALA A 453 -13.91 76.54 32.87
CA ALA A 453 -15.12 75.73 32.90
C ALA A 453 -15.63 75.34 31.49
N LEU A 454 -16.35 74.21 31.44
CA LEU A 454 -17.10 73.72 30.27
C LEU A 454 -18.26 74.65 29.87
N ALA A 455 -18.47 74.82 28.56
CA ALA A 455 -19.77 74.85 27.90
C ALA A 455 -19.63 74.44 26.40
N PRO A 456 -20.70 73.93 25.73
CA PRO A 456 -20.57 72.78 24.83
C PRO A 456 -20.83 73.08 23.33
N ALA A 457 -20.60 72.01 22.55
CA ALA A 457 -21.13 71.67 21.21
C ALA A 457 -20.27 71.99 19.98
N GLY A 458 -19.85 70.91 19.30
CA GLY A 458 -19.64 70.87 17.85
C GLY A 458 -18.24 70.45 17.40
N GLY A 459 -18.12 69.21 16.89
CA GLY A 459 -17.14 68.83 15.86
C GLY A 459 -15.84 68.17 16.33
N GLU A 460 -15.70 66.87 16.00
CA GLU A 460 -14.47 66.10 15.77
C GLU A 460 -13.62 65.63 16.98
N GLN A 461 -13.55 64.30 17.17
CA GLN A 461 -12.71 63.60 18.15
C GLN A 461 -11.28 63.34 17.61
N PRO A 462 -10.21 63.44 18.44
CA PRO A 462 -8.86 63.01 18.10
C PRO A 462 -8.61 61.51 18.37
N GLY A 463 -7.77 60.91 17.52
CA GLY A 463 -7.54 59.47 17.41
C GLY A 463 -6.72 58.81 18.54
N THR A 464 -6.94 57.51 18.67
CA THR A 464 -6.27 56.58 19.58
C THR A 464 -4.83 56.27 19.15
N ALA A 465 -3.97 55.89 20.10
CA ALA A 465 -2.57 55.45 19.92
C ALA A 465 -2.35 54.30 18.89
N ALA A 466 -3.42 53.68 18.39
CA ALA A 466 -3.38 52.78 17.23
C ALA A 466 -3.05 53.51 15.91
N ALA A 467 -3.33 54.81 15.80
CA ALA A 467 -3.04 55.62 14.62
C ALA A 467 -1.56 55.98 14.48
N ASP A 468 -0.85 56.18 15.60
CA ASP A 468 0.57 56.54 15.58
C ASP A 468 1.46 55.34 15.22
N VAL A 469 1.02 54.11 15.52
CA VAL A 469 1.72 52.86 15.14
C VAL A 469 1.50 52.52 13.66
N ALA A 470 0.36 52.90 13.08
CA ALA A 470 0.08 52.75 11.65
C ALA A 470 0.93 53.71 10.78
N ALA A 471 1.32 54.88 11.30
CA ALA A 471 2.17 55.83 10.58
C ALA A 471 3.66 55.40 10.49
N ALA A 472 4.13 54.49 11.36
CA ALA A 472 5.52 54.03 11.37
C ALA A 472 5.80 52.85 10.41
N ARG A 473 4.75 52.22 9.85
CA ARG A 473 4.86 51.17 8.84
C ARG A 473 4.08 51.61 7.60
N GLY A 474 4.78 52.23 6.65
CA GLY A 474 4.21 52.67 5.38
C GLY A 474 3.70 51.51 4.52
N GLN A 475 2.49 51.05 4.79
CA GLN A 475 1.69 50.18 3.93
C GLN A 475 0.22 50.61 4.05
N ASP A 476 -0.36 50.97 2.91
CA ASP A 476 -1.75 51.43 2.76
C ASP A 476 -2.76 50.44 3.36
N GLN A 477 -3.73 50.99 4.09
CA GLN A 477 -4.89 50.26 4.60
C GLN A 477 -5.95 50.11 3.50
N SER A 478 -6.24 48.86 3.10
CA SER A 478 -7.56 48.51 2.58
C SER A 478 -7.95 47.09 2.98
N ALA A 479 -9.13 46.98 3.59
CA ALA A 479 -9.97 45.80 3.81
C ALA A 479 -9.51 44.77 4.88
N SER A 480 -10.44 44.48 5.81
CA SER A 480 -10.30 43.39 6.78
C SER A 480 -10.65 42.06 6.12
N ALA A 481 -9.93 40.99 6.47
CA ALA A 481 -10.13 39.64 5.94
C ALA A 481 -11.56 39.07 6.11
N ALA A 482 -12.38 39.63 7.01
CA ALA A 482 -13.79 39.25 7.15
C ALA A 482 -14.71 39.88 6.08
N ALA A 483 -14.33 41.04 5.53
CA ALA A 483 -15.04 41.71 4.44
C ALA A 483 -14.71 41.08 3.08
N ASP A 484 -13.49 40.57 2.90
CA ASP A 484 -13.07 39.91 1.65
C ASP A 484 -13.73 38.53 1.47
N VAL A 485 -14.00 37.81 2.57
CA VAL A 485 -14.75 36.54 2.54
C VAL A 485 -16.25 36.77 2.28
N ALA A 486 -16.80 37.90 2.73
CA ALA A 486 -18.18 38.30 2.43
C ALA A 486 -18.34 38.81 0.97
N ALA A 487 -17.34 39.52 0.44
CA ALA A 487 -17.29 39.94 -0.96
C ALA A 487 -17.09 38.75 -1.93
N ALA A 488 -16.29 37.74 -1.54
CA ALA A 488 -16.06 36.53 -2.34
C ALA A 488 -17.28 35.59 -2.41
N ARG A 489 -18.25 35.70 -1.49
CA ARG A 489 -19.56 35.01 -1.60
C ARG A 489 -20.58 35.77 -2.45
N GLY A 490 -20.36 37.06 -2.69
CA GLY A 490 -21.23 37.92 -3.49
C GLY A 490 -20.87 38.00 -4.98
N THR A 491 -19.73 37.45 -5.40
CA THR A 491 -19.20 37.55 -6.77
C THR A 491 -19.04 36.17 -7.43
N ALA A 492 -20.12 35.40 -7.50
CA ALA A 492 -20.26 34.42 -8.58
C ALA A 492 -20.83 35.14 -9.82
N PRO A 493 -20.38 34.85 -11.05
CA PRO A 493 -20.89 35.51 -12.24
C PRO A 493 -22.38 35.15 -12.43
N GLU A 494 -23.22 36.19 -12.51
CA GLU A 494 -24.59 36.05 -13.00
C GLU A 494 -24.59 35.34 -14.35
N ALA A 495 -25.33 34.24 -14.42
CA ALA A 495 -25.67 33.59 -15.67
C ALA A 495 -26.41 34.59 -16.55
N ALA A 496 -25.86 34.86 -17.74
CA ALA A 496 -26.49 35.69 -18.75
C ALA A 496 -27.87 35.12 -19.11
N VAL A 497 -28.90 35.90 -18.83
CA VAL A 497 -30.28 35.68 -19.28
C VAL A 497 -30.33 35.93 -20.79
N GLY A 498 -30.57 34.87 -21.57
CA GLY A 498 -30.94 34.98 -22.98
C GLY A 498 -32.33 35.62 -23.15
N PRO A 499 -32.66 36.19 -24.31
CA PRO A 499 -33.92 36.90 -24.52
C PRO A 499 -35.07 35.90 -24.58
N GLY A 500 -35.68 35.66 -23.41
CA GLY A 500 -36.74 34.69 -23.17
C GLY A 500 -36.62 34.23 -21.72
N GLY A 501 -37.28 34.95 -20.80
CA GLY A 501 -37.01 34.91 -19.37
C GLY A 501 -37.43 33.62 -18.65
N ASP A 502 -36.76 32.51 -18.92
CA ASP A 502 -36.88 31.25 -18.16
C ASP A 502 -35.53 30.86 -17.52
N SER A 503 -35.60 30.40 -16.26
CA SER A 503 -34.42 30.00 -15.48
C SER A 503 -33.71 28.76 -16.06
N ALA A 504 -32.41 28.59 -15.80
CA ALA A 504 -31.62 27.44 -16.27
C ALA A 504 -32.22 26.07 -15.87
N ALA A 505 -32.96 26.01 -14.77
CA ALA A 505 -33.71 24.80 -14.38
C ALA A 505 -34.92 24.56 -15.29
N ALA A 506 -35.65 25.61 -15.67
CA ALA A 506 -36.79 25.53 -16.57
C ALA A 506 -36.37 25.18 -18.01
N VAL A 507 -35.21 25.67 -18.47
CA VAL A 507 -34.65 25.33 -19.80
C VAL A 507 -34.21 23.86 -19.85
N VAL A 508 -33.69 23.30 -18.75
CA VAL A 508 -33.32 21.88 -18.66
C VAL A 508 -34.54 20.97 -18.64
N ASP A 509 -35.63 21.38 -17.98
CA ASP A 509 -36.89 20.63 -17.98
C ASP A 509 -37.63 20.74 -19.32
N GLN A 510 -37.54 21.89 -20.01
CA GLN A 510 -38.07 22.07 -21.35
C GLN A 510 -37.24 21.32 -22.42
N ALA A 511 -35.92 21.19 -22.22
CA ALA A 511 -35.04 20.37 -23.06
C ALA A 511 -35.28 18.86 -22.87
N ARG A 512 -35.64 18.42 -21.65
CA ARG A 512 -36.12 17.05 -21.40
C ARG A 512 -37.48 16.78 -22.03
N ALA A 513 -38.36 17.77 -22.07
CA ALA A 513 -39.69 17.65 -22.68
C ALA A 513 -39.65 17.68 -24.22
N ASN A 514 -38.65 18.31 -24.83
CA ASN A 514 -38.56 18.52 -26.28
C ASN A 514 -37.59 17.58 -27.02
N MET A 515 -37.05 16.54 -26.36
CA MET A 515 -36.21 15.57 -27.05
C MET A 515 -37.10 14.59 -27.85
N PRO A 516 -37.03 14.56 -29.20
CA PRO A 516 -37.82 13.63 -29.99
C PRO A 516 -37.19 12.24 -29.89
N LEU A 517 -37.88 11.34 -29.18
CA LEU A 517 -37.61 9.91 -29.20
C LEU A 517 -37.97 9.33 -30.57
N THR A 518 -36.98 9.24 -31.44
CA THR A 518 -36.98 8.41 -32.65
C THR A 518 -35.53 7.93 -32.83
N LEU A 519 -35.16 6.67 -32.54
CA LEU A 519 -35.52 5.43 -33.23
C LEU A 519 -35.11 4.18 -32.37
N PRO A 520 -35.46 2.94 -32.78
CA PRO A 520 -36.01 1.87 -31.91
C PRO A 520 -35.01 0.76 -31.54
N GLY A 521 -35.33 0.02 -30.46
CA GLY A 521 -34.76 -1.32 -30.21
C GLY A 521 -34.52 -1.67 -28.73
N ASP A 522 -35.49 -2.38 -28.15
CA ASP A 522 -35.46 -3.34 -27.02
C ASP A 522 -34.99 -2.96 -25.61
N ALA A 523 -34.09 -2.00 -25.39
CA ALA A 523 -33.59 -1.80 -24.01
C ALA A 523 -34.59 -1.08 -23.07
N ALA A 524 -35.47 -0.22 -23.62
CA ALA A 524 -36.42 0.55 -22.81
C ALA A 524 -37.74 -0.19 -22.56
N ASP A 525 -38.15 -1.05 -23.49
CA ASP A 525 -39.38 -1.84 -23.39
C ASP A 525 -39.20 -3.02 -22.41
N ASP A 526 -38.01 -3.62 -22.33
CA ASP A 526 -37.69 -4.66 -21.35
C ASP A 526 -37.72 -4.15 -19.90
N VAL A 527 -37.25 -2.92 -19.69
CA VAL A 527 -37.25 -2.26 -18.37
C VAL A 527 -38.66 -1.82 -17.98
N ALA A 528 -39.52 -1.49 -18.94
CA ALA A 528 -40.93 -1.18 -18.70
C ALA A 528 -41.79 -2.44 -18.47
N ALA A 529 -41.50 -3.54 -19.17
CA ALA A 529 -42.12 -4.85 -18.97
C ALA A 529 -41.77 -5.44 -17.59
N ALA A 530 -40.52 -5.27 -17.14
CA ALA A 530 -40.08 -5.68 -15.80
C ALA A 530 -40.78 -4.90 -14.67
N ARG A 531 -41.25 -3.67 -14.94
CA ARG A 531 -41.94 -2.82 -13.95
C ARG A 531 -43.45 -3.02 -13.88
N THR A 532 -44.06 -3.66 -14.87
CA THR A 532 -45.53 -3.79 -14.99
C THR A 532 -46.06 -5.20 -14.73
N THR A 533 -45.19 -6.17 -14.46
CA THR A 533 -45.62 -7.53 -14.10
C THR A 533 -46.00 -7.56 -12.61
N PRO A 534 -47.27 -7.85 -12.26
CA PRO A 534 -47.68 -7.93 -10.86
C PRO A 534 -47.04 -9.17 -10.22
N THR A 535 -46.17 -8.96 -9.24
CA THR A 535 -45.67 -10.01 -8.35
C THR A 535 -46.86 -10.60 -7.59
N SER A 536 -47.32 -11.77 -8.02
CA SER A 536 -48.19 -12.60 -7.19
C SER A 536 -47.42 -13.01 -5.94
N VAL A 537 -47.88 -12.55 -4.78
CA VAL A 537 -47.39 -12.97 -3.47
C VAL A 537 -47.64 -14.48 -3.32
N PRO A 538 -46.60 -15.34 -3.18
CA PRO A 538 -46.80 -16.68 -2.65
C PRO A 538 -47.02 -16.57 -1.14
N GLY A 539 -47.94 -17.38 -0.61
CA GLY A 539 -48.23 -17.45 0.83
C GLY A 539 -47.01 -17.84 1.68
N PRO A 540 -47.14 -17.85 3.02
CA PRO A 540 -46.00 -17.96 3.94
C PRO A 540 -45.40 -19.36 3.88
N GLY A 541 -44.40 -19.52 3.01
CA GLY A 541 -43.52 -20.67 2.85
C GLY A 541 -42.07 -20.22 3.03
N ASN A 542 -41.25 -21.12 3.57
CA ASN A 542 -39.93 -20.81 4.10
C ASN A 542 -38.95 -20.41 2.96
N ALA A 543 -38.69 -19.12 2.79
CA ALA A 543 -37.79 -18.57 1.77
C ALA A 543 -36.37 -19.18 1.78
N ALA A 544 -35.95 -19.78 2.89
CA ALA A 544 -34.70 -20.54 2.98
C ALA A 544 -34.73 -21.86 2.17
N ALA A 545 -35.88 -22.51 2.04
CA ALA A 545 -36.05 -23.72 1.23
C ALA A 545 -36.13 -23.40 -0.26
N ASP A 546 -36.71 -22.25 -0.64
CA ASP A 546 -36.80 -21.80 -2.03
C ASP A 546 -35.44 -21.32 -2.56
N VAL A 547 -34.63 -20.68 -1.71
CA VAL A 547 -33.24 -20.32 -2.04
C VAL A 547 -32.35 -21.57 -2.14
N GLU A 548 -32.60 -22.60 -1.33
CA GLU A 548 -31.86 -23.87 -1.43
C GLU A 548 -32.31 -24.71 -2.65
N ALA A 549 -33.60 -24.68 -3.02
CA ALA A 549 -34.08 -25.28 -4.26
C ALA A 549 -33.55 -24.54 -5.51
N ALA A 550 -33.43 -23.21 -5.48
CA ALA A 550 -32.81 -22.41 -6.54
C ALA A 550 -31.29 -22.62 -6.67
N ARG A 551 -30.63 -23.09 -5.60
CA ARG A 551 -29.21 -23.51 -5.63
C ARG A 551 -29.01 -24.86 -6.33
N VAL A 552 -30.07 -25.68 -6.39
CA VAL A 552 -30.07 -27.04 -6.95
C VAL A 552 -30.39 -27.04 -8.46
N GLU A 553 -31.01 -26.00 -9.01
CA GLU A 553 -31.28 -25.89 -10.46
C GLU A 553 -30.18 -25.13 -11.24
N ARG A 554 -28.92 -25.50 -11.05
CA ARG A 554 -28.00 -25.48 -12.20
C ARG A 554 -28.23 -26.77 -12.93
N LYS A 555 -28.82 -26.67 -14.14
CA LYS A 555 -28.96 -27.77 -15.11
C LYS A 555 -27.74 -28.70 -15.00
N ALA A 556 -27.92 -29.82 -14.32
CA ALA A 556 -27.03 -30.94 -14.46
C ALA A 556 -27.14 -31.32 -15.93
N HIS A 557 -26.11 -31.00 -16.72
CA HIS A 557 -25.88 -31.76 -17.93
C HIS A 557 -25.90 -33.24 -17.51
N PRO A 558 -26.53 -34.13 -18.30
CA PRO A 558 -26.42 -35.54 -18.02
C PRO A 558 -24.95 -35.83 -17.80
N ALA A 559 -24.62 -36.51 -16.70
CA ALA A 559 -23.31 -37.11 -16.55
C ALA A 559 -23.18 -38.10 -17.69
N ASP A 560 -22.76 -37.60 -18.84
CA ASP A 560 -22.29 -38.43 -19.92
C ASP A 560 -21.04 -39.06 -19.34
N GLN A 561 -21.13 -40.37 -19.12
CA GLN A 561 -20.01 -41.23 -18.76
C GLN A 561 -19.08 -41.33 -19.97
N GLY A 562 -18.58 -40.18 -20.44
CA GLY A 562 -17.58 -40.07 -21.48
C GLY A 562 -16.22 -39.98 -20.81
N ASP A 563 -15.33 -40.91 -21.15
CA ASP A 563 -13.90 -40.88 -20.80
C ASP A 563 -13.24 -39.60 -21.38
N GLY A 564 -13.32 -38.46 -20.68
CA GLY A 564 -12.58 -37.25 -21.05
C GLY A 564 -13.17 -35.91 -20.61
N TYR A 565 -12.40 -34.84 -20.85
CA TYR A 565 -12.76 -33.44 -20.67
C TYR A 565 -12.60 -32.69 -21.99
N GLU A 566 -13.64 -32.03 -22.43
CA GLU A 566 -13.59 -31.11 -23.57
C GLU A 566 -13.76 -29.68 -23.09
N VAL A 567 -12.90 -28.79 -23.58
CA VAL A 567 -13.14 -27.35 -23.44
C VAL A 567 -14.37 -26.99 -24.27
N THR A 568 -15.38 -26.37 -23.67
CA THR A 568 -16.64 -26.07 -24.35
C THR A 568 -16.62 -24.71 -25.03
N ASP A 569 -17.49 -24.52 -26.04
CA ASP A 569 -17.68 -23.19 -26.67
C ASP A 569 -18.17 -22.16 -25.64
N ASP A 570 -18.96 -22.58 -24.65
CA ASP A 570 -19.43 -21.72 -23.56
C ASP A 570 -18.27 -21.15 -22.71
N ASP A 571 -17.19 -21.93 -22.50
CA ASP A 571 -16.01 -21.44 -21.77
C ASP A 571 -15.32 -20.31 -22.56
N PHE A 572 -15.17 -20.47 -23.88
CA PHE A 572 -14.57 -19.45 -24.76
C PHE A 572 -15.47 -18.22 -24.89
N ASP A 573 -16.77 -18.41 -25.14
CA ASP A 573 -17.72 -17.32 -25.34
C ASP A 573 -17.87 -16.50 -24.04
N GLY A 574 -17.91 -17.17 -22.88
CA GLY A 574 -17.95 -16.49 -21.58
C GLY A 574 -16.74 -15.60 -21.33
N LEU A 575 -15.52 -16.09 -21.57
CA LEU A 575 -14.30 -15.29 -21.42
C LEU A 575 -14.19 -14.20 -22.48
N SER A 576 -14.54 -14.51 -23.73
CA SER A 576 -14.55 -13.55 -24.84
C SER A 576 -15.48 -12.39 -24.55
N MET A 577 -16.71 -12.64 -24.08
CA MET A 577 -17.66 -11.60 -23.69
C MET A 577 -17.13 -10.73 -22.54
N ALA A 578 -16.49 -11.34 -21.53
CA ALA A 578 -15.90 -10.61 -20.41
C ALA A 578 -14.75 -9.69 -20.87
N VAL A 579 -13.84 -10.21 -21.70
CA VAL A 579 -12.75 -9.43 -22.28
C VAL A 579 -13.29 -8.32 -23.18
N ALA A 580 -14.30 -8.61 -24.00
CA ALA A 580 -14.92 -7.64 -24.88
C ALA A 580 -15.53 -6.47 -24.10
N ALA A 581 -16.31 -6.75 -23.05
CA ALA A 581 -16.93 -5.72 -22.21
C ALA A 581 -15.89 -4.81 -21.56
N VAL A 582 -14.80 -5.38 -21.05
CA VAL A 582 -13.71 -4.65 -20.41
C VAL A 582 -12.96 -3.78 -21.41
N LEU A 583 -12.64 -4.31 -22.59
CA LEU A 583 -11.99 -3.55 -23.66
C LEU A 583 -12.88 -2.43 -24.19
N THR A 584 -14.19 -2.66 -24.36
CA THR A 584 -15.14 -1.61 -24.74
C THR A 584 -15.15 -0.47 -23.72
N ALA A 585 -15.19 -0.78 -22.42
CA ALA A 585 -15.13 0.22 -21.37
C ALA A 585 -13.78 0.97 -21.36
N LEU A 586 -12.67 0.25 -21.57
CA LEU A 586 -11.32 0.84 -21.64
C LEU A 586 -11.19 1.80 -22.82
N LEU A 587 -11.63 1.40 -24.02
CA LEU A 587 -11.59 2.23 -25.22
C LEU A 587 -12.46 3.49 -25.08
N ALA A 588 -13.67 3.37 -24.51
CA ALA A 588 -14.52 4.53 -24.27
C ALA A 588 -13.88 5.54 -23.32
N ARG A 589 -13.20 5.06 -22.26
CA ARG A 589 -12.44 5.93 -21.36
C ARG A 589 -11.23 6.54 -22.05
N GLN A 590 -10.52 5.76 -22.86
CA GLN A 590 -9.36 6.21 -23.61
C GLN A 590 -9.72 7.33 -24.60
N GLU A 591 -10.79 7.16 -25.36
CA GLU A 591 -11.37 8.17 -26.24
C GLU A 591 -11.65 9.48 -25.47
N GLY A 592 -12.36 9.38 -24.34
CA GLY A 592 -12.66 10.54 -23.50
C GLY A 592 -11.43 11.28 -22.98
N VAL A 593 -10.38 10.55 -22.57
CA VAL A 593 -9.11 11.15 -22.12
C VAL A 593 -8.36 11.81 -23.26
N ILE A 594 -8.33 11.20 -24.45
CA ILE A 594 -7.68 11.76 -25.64
C ILE A 594 -8.38 13.06 -26.07
N LEU A 595 -9.71 13.07 -26.12
CA LEU A 595 -10.51 14.26 -26.40
C LEU A 595 -10.27 15.37 -25.35
N ALA A 596 -10.22 15.01 -24.06
CA ALA A 596 -9.90 15.96 -23.00
C ALA A 596 -8.49 16.55 -23.13
N ARG A 597 -7.51 15.75 -23.57
CA ARG A 597 -6.12 16.20 -23.82
C ARG A 597 -6.02 17.12 -25.02
N LEU A 598 -6.76 16.86 -26.10
CA LEU A 598 -6.86 17.77 -27.24
C LEU A 598 -7.39 19.15 -26.82
N ARG A 599 -8.37 19.18 -25.91
CA ARG A 599 -8.95 20.43 -25.37
C ARG A 599 -8.02 21.14 -24.38
N ALA A 600 -7.09 20.44 -23.76
CA ALA A 600 -6.26 20.96 -22.68
C ALA A 600 -5.33 22.11 -23.14
N PRO A 601 -5.35 23.29 -22.47
CA PRO A 601 -4.49 24.42 -22.83
C PRO A 601 -2.99 24.07 -22.83
N LYS A 602 -2.54 23.23 -21.88
CA LYS A 602 -1.13 22.81 -21.77
C LYS A 602 -0.60 22.07 -23.00
N ILE A 603 -1.47 21.37 -23.72
CA ILE A 603 -1.13 20.63 -24.93
C ILE A 603 -1.15 21.54 -26.15
N ARG A 604 -2.12 22.47 -26.22
CA ARG A 604 -2.28 23.41 -27.33
C ARG A 604 -1.29 24.58 -27.31
N LYS A 605 -0.61 24.84 -26.20
CA LYS A 605 0.38 25.91 -26.07
C LYS A 605 1.47 25.76 -27.15
N ASN A 606 1.82 26.87 -27.82
CA ASN A 606 2.81 26.93 -28.90
C ASN A 606 2.40 26.12 -30.15
N THR A 607 1.10 25.99 -30.42
CA THR A 607 0.57 25.32 -31.62
C THR A 607 -0.48 26.20 -32.29
N ARG A 608 -0.86 25.87 -33.53
CA ARG A 608 -1.90 26.58 -34.28
C ARG A 608 -3.29 26.50 -33.63
N TYR A 609 -3.48 25.58 -32.67
CA TYR A 609 -4.74 25.38 -31.95
C TYR A 609 -4.84 26.21 -30.65
N TRP A 610 -3.84 27.03 -30.33
CA TRP A 610 -3.89 27.96 -29.20
C TRP A 610 -4.84 29.12 -29.50
N THR A 611 -5.76 29.40 -28.57
CA THR A 611 -6.62 30.60 -28.65
C THR A 611 -5.93 31.73 -27.88
N PRO A 612 -5.45 32.80 -28.56
CA PRO A 612 -4.76 33.89 -27.88
C PRO A 612 -5.70 34.64 -26.91
N GLU A 613 -5.22 34.94 -25.71
CA GLU A 613 -6.00 35.64 -24.67
C GLU A 613 -6.00 37.17 -24.90
N ASN A 614 -4.99 37.69 -25.59
CA ASN A 614 -4.82 39.10 -25.96
C ASN A 614 -3.95 39.22 -27.22
N ASP A 615 -3.90 40.42 -27.81
CA ASP A 615 -3.14 40.68 -29.05
C ASP A 615 -1.62 40.49 -28.90
N ASP A 616 -1.10 40.50 -27.67
CA ASP A 616 0.32 40.30 -27.34
C ASP A 616 0.67 38.82 -26.99
N ASP A 617 -0.26 37.88 -27.15
CA ASP A 617 -0.07 36.48 -26.75
C ASP A 617 0.84 35.69 -27.72
N THR A 618 2.14 35.67 -27.42
CA THR A 618 3.17 34.93 -28.18
C THR A 618 3.06 33.40 -28.12
N ARG A 619 2.08 32.84 -27.40
CA ARG A 619 1.87 31.38 -27.30
C ARG A 619 1.15 30.79 -28.52
N HIS A 620 0.60 31.61 -29.41
CA HIS A 620 0.08 31.16 -30.71
C HIS A 620 1.23 31.08 -31.72
N VAL A 621 1.56 29.86 -32.17
CA VAL A 621 2.63 29.61 -33.14
C VAL A 621 2.09 28.68 -34.22
N ASP A 622 2.41 28.93 -35.49
CA ASP A 622 2.05 28.02 -36.59
C ASP A 622 2.92 26.75 -36.57
N ALA A 623 2.62 25.88 -35.62
CA ALA A 623 3.25 24.58 -35.44
C ALA A 623 2.17 23.51 -35.20
N ASP A 624 2.47 22.29 -35.65
CA ASP A 624 1.60 21.13 -35.43
C ASP A 624 1.60 20.71 -33.96
N LEU A 625 0.49 20.10 -33.53
CA LEU A 625 0.39 19.46 -32.23
C LEU A 625 1.03 18.08 -32.29
N ASP A 626 1.80 17.76 -31.25
CA ASP A 626 2.48 16.49 -31.08
C ASP A 626 1.46 15.39 -30.71
N PRO A 627 1.15 14.45 -31.61
CA PRO A 627 0.13 13.42 -31.38
C PRO A 627 0.54 12.44 -30.28
N ASP A 628 1.84 12.21 -30.06
CA ASP A 628 2.32 11.27 -29.05
C ASP A 628 2.03 11.78 -27.63
N ARG A 629 2.11 13.11 -27.44
CA ARG A 629 1.72 13.78 -26.18
C ARG A 629 0.22 13.70 -25.90
N VAL A 630 -0.59 13.59 -26.95
CA VAL A 630 -2.05 13.47 -26.83
C VAL A 630 -2.44 12.02 -26.55
N VAL A 631 -1.95 11.09 -27.35
CA VAL A 631 -2.39 9.69 -27.34
C VAL A 631 -1.71 8.88 -26.22
N SER A 632 -0.40 9.07 -26.00
CA SER A 632 0.44 8.33 -25.05
C SER A 632 0.28 6.81 -25.14
N SER A 633 0.69 6.20 -26.26
CA SER A 633 0.46 4.78 -26.55
C SER A 633 1.01 3.82 -25.49
N ALA A 634 2.25 4.03 -25.02
CA ALA A 634 2.88 3.19 -24.01
C ALA A 634 2.11 3.12 -22.68
N ARG A 635 1.50 4.23 -22.24
CA ARG A 635 0.70 4.26 -21.01
C ARG A 635 -0.53 3.37 -21.12
N TRP A 636 -1.22 3.43 -22.27
CA TRP A 636 -2.44 2.66 -22.48
C TRP A 636 -2.17 1.18 -22.73
N ALA A 637 -1.00 0.83 -23.28
CA ALA A 637 -0.55 -0.55 -23.38
C ALA A 637 -0.43 -1.21 -22.00
N GLU A 638 0.25 -0.54 -21.07
CA GLU A 638 0.39 -0.99 -19.69
C GLU A 638 -0.96 -1.09 -18.98
N GLU A 639 -1.82 -0.08 -19.14
CA GLU A 639 -3.16 -0.08 -18.56
C GLU A 639 -4.04 -1.21 -19.12
N THR A 640 -3.88 -1.56 -20.40
CA THR A 640 -4.56 -2.71 -21.03
C THR A 640 -4.11 -4.02 -20.39
N HIS A 641 -2.80 -4.21 -20.23
CA HIS A 641 -2.25 -5.39 -19.56
C HIS A 641 -2.77 -5.53 -18.13
N GLN A 642 -2.68 -4.46 -17.33
CA GLN A 642 -3.12 -4.44 -15.93
C GLN A 642 -4.62 -4.71 -15.78
N THR A 643 -5.43 -4.29 -16.75
CA THR A 643 -6.88 -4.49 -16.73
C THR A 643 -7.25 -5.93 -17.13
N LEU A 644 -6.58 -6.51 -18.12
CA LEU A 644 -6.92 -7.85 -18.63
C LEU A 644 -6.30 -8.99 -17.81
N ALA A 645 -5.08 -8.83 -17.31
CA ALA A 645 -4.35 -9.92 -16.65
C ALA A 645 -5.14 -10.59 -15.50
N PRO A 646 -5.81 -9.87 -14.58
CA PRO A 646 -6.57 -10.50 -13.51
C PRO A 646 -7.71 -11.40 -14.00
N ILE A 647 -8.43 -10.96 -15.04
CA ILE A 647 -9.59 -11.67 -15.59
C ILE A 647 -9.13 -12.93 -16.33
N LEU A 648 -8.08 -12.80 -17.14
CA LEU A 648 -7.48 -13.92 -17.86
C LEU A 648 -6.85 -14.94 -16.89
N HIS A 649 -6.18 -14.48 -15.83
CA HIS A 649 -5.63 -15.37 -14.80
C HIS A 649 -6.72 -16.14 -14.07
N GLN A 650 -7.82 -15.48 -13.68
CA GLN A 650 -8.95 -16.14 -13.03
C GLN A 650 -9.58 -17.22 -13.92
N ALA A 651 -9.79 -16.91 -15.21
CA ALA A 651 -10.34 -17.87 -16.16
C ALA A 651 -9.39 -19.05 -16.44
N ALA A 652 -8.08 -18.78 -16.55
CA ALA A 652 -7.06 -19.81 -16.66
C ALA A 652 -7.07 -20.75 -15.46
N MET A 653 -7.07 -20.22 -14.24
CA MET A 653 -7.12 -21.04 -13.03
C MET A 653 -8.41 -21.86 -12.92
N ALA A 654 -9.56 -21.28 -13.28
CA ALA A 654 -10.83 -21.99 -13.31
C ALA A 654 -10.82 -23.15 -14.32
N THR A 655 -10.29 -22.92 -15.52
CA THR A 655 -10.16 -23.93 -16.57
C THR A 655 -9.22 -25.05 -16.14
N ALA A 656 -8.03 -24.71 -15.64
CA ALA A 656 -7.05 -25.68 -15.18
C ALA A 656 -7.59 -26.57 -14.04
N ARG A 657 -8.37 -26.00 -13.12
CA ARG A 657 -9.04 -26.78 -12.05
C ARG A 657 -10.05 -27.76 -12.63
N LYS A 658 -10.93 -27.33 -13.55
CA LYS A 658 -11.93 -28.20 -14.20
C LYS A 658 -11.26 -29.36 -14.96
N VAL A 659 -10.20 -29.08 -15.71
CA VAL A 659 -9.43 -30.09 -16.46
C VAL A 659 -8.76 -31.09 -15.51
N ARG A 660 -8.12 -30.61 -14.44
CA ARG A 660 -7.46 -31.50 -13.49
C ARG A 660 -8.45 -32.37 -12.72
N GLN A 661 -9.57 -31.79 -12.29
CA GLN A 661 -10.62 -32.51 -11.59
C GLN A 661 -11.22 -33.62 -12.46
N SER A 662 -11.44 -33.36 -13.75
CA SER A 662 -11.99 -34.36 -14.68
C SER A 662 -10.99 -35.46 -15.03
N LEU A 663 -9.70 -35.15 -15.17
CA LEU A 663 -8.67 -36.14 -15.53
C LEU A 663 -8.18 -36.99 -14.36
N THR A 664 -8.09 -36.42 -13.15
CA THR A 664 -7.47 -37.08 -11.98
C THR A 664 -8.45 -37.35 -10.83
N GLY A 665 -9.65 -36.75 -10.86
CA GLY A 665 -10.59 -36.77 -9.73
C GLY A 665 -10.17 -35.89 -8.54
N ALA A 666 -8.98 -35.28 -8.57
CA ALA A 666 -8.45 -34.48 -7.48
C ALA A 666 -8.75 -32.98 -7.68
N ASP A 667 -9.27 -32.33 -6.63
CA ASP A 667 -9.42 -30.86 -6.58
C ASP A 667 -8.11 -30.21 -6.12
N ALA A 668 -7.03 -30.45 -6.85
CA ALA A 668 -5.68 -30.03 -6.50
C ALA A 668 -5.34 -28.66 -7.11
N VAL A 669 -4.60 -27.83 -6.35
CA VAL A 669 -4.19 -26.47 -6.76
C VAL A 669 -3.47 -26.52 -8.13
N PRO A 670 -3.97 -25.81 -9.16
CA PRO A 670 -3.35 -25.79 -10.48
C PRO A 670 -1.88 -25.34 -10.43
N PRO A 671 -1.02 -25.85 -11.32
CA PRO A 671 0.38 -25.42 -11.36
C PRO A 671 0.47 -23.93 -11.71
N ALA A 672 1.50 -23.25 -11.18
CA ALA A 672 1.72 -21.82 -11.44
C ALA A 672 1.87 -21.50 -12.94
N THR A 673 2.32 -22.47 -13.74
CA THR A 673 2.43 -22.37 -15.20
C THR A 673 1.07 -22.26 -15.91
N ALA A 674 -0.04 -22.64 -15.27
CA ALA A 674 -1.37 -22.60 -15.89
C ALA A 674 -1.81 -21.17 -16.28
N VAL A 675 -1.26 -20.14 -15.64
CA VAL A 675 -1.53 -18.73 -15.99
C VAL A 675 -0.52 -18.14 -16.97
N LEU A 676 0.51 -18.89 -17.40
CA LEU A 676 1.55 -18.37 -18.29
C LEU A 676 0.98 -17.87 -19.62
N ALA A 677 0.09 -18.65 -20.24
CA ALA A 677 -0.57 -18.27 -21.49
C ALA A 677 -1.40 -16.98 -21.33
N ALA A 678 -2.14 -16.91 -20.21
CA ALA A 678 -2.95 -15.75 -19.83
C ALA A 678 -2.10 -14.48 -19.62
N HIS A 679 -0.94 -14.64 -18.98
CA HIS A 679 -0.01 -13.55 -18.75
C HIS A 679 0.58 -13.03 -20.06
N VAL A 680 1.11 -13.92 -20.91
CA VAL A 680 1.74 -13.53 -22.18
C VAL A 680 0.71 -12.91 -23.13
N ILE A 681 -0.50 -13.48 -23.24
CA ILE A 681 -1.51 -12.91 -24.13
C ILE A 681 -2.01 -11.54 -23.67
N SER A 682 -2.02 -11.28 -22.36
CA SER A 682 -2.34 -9.95 -21.83
C SER A 682 -1.28 -8.89 -22.17
N TRP A 683 -0.02 -9.29 -22.34
CA TRP A 683 1.04 -8.39 -22.83
C TRP A 683 0.88 -8.09 -24.32
N HIS A 684 0.64 -9.11 -25.13
CA HIS A 684 0.35 -8.94 -26.57
C HIS A 684 -0.92 -8.10 -26.80
N ALA A 685 -1.90 -8.16 -25.90
CA ALA A 685 -3.05 -7.26 -25.93
C ALA A 685 -2.64 -5.79 -25.75
N GLY A 686 -1.66 -5.50 -24.89
CA GLY A 686 -1.07 -4.17 -24.76
C GLY A 686 -0.27 -3.73 -26.00
N GLU A 687 0.43 -4.64 -26.66
CA GLU A 687 1.11 -4.36 -27.94
C GLU A 687 0.10 -4.05 -29.06
N ALA A 688 -1.01 -4.79 -29.14
CA ALA A 688 -2.09 -4.51 -30.08
C ALA A 688 -2.73 -3.13 -29.82
N MET A 689 -2.88 -2.74 -28.55
CA MET A 689 -3.33 -1.40 -28.17
C MET A 689 -2.32 -0.33 -28.61
N THR A 690 -1.02 -0.60 -28.49
CA THR A 690 0.04 0.31 -28.96
C THR A 690 -0.07 0.54 -30.47
N ALA A 691 -0.27 -0.54 -31.24
CA ALA A 691 -0.44 -0.45 -32.69
C ALA A 691 -1.66 0.41 -33.08
N LEU A 692 -2.83 0.17 -32.47
CA LEU A 692 -4.04 0.97 -32.69
C LEU A 692 -3.77 2.46 -32.44
N LEU A 693 -3.07 2.79 -31.35
CA LEU A 693 -2.81 4.16 -30.96
C LEU A 693 -1.77 4.86 -31.82
N ASN A 694 -0.81 4.11 -32.36
CA ASN A 694 0.12 4.63 -33.35
C ASN A 694 -0.60 4.94 -34.67
N ASP A 695 -1.56 4.12 -35.08
CA ASP A 695 -2.41 4.40 -36.24
C ASP A 695 -3.26 5.67 -36.03
N LEU A 696 -3.82 5.85 -34.82
CA LEU A 696 -4.52 7.08 -34.45
C LEU A 696 -3.59 8.29 -34.49
N ALA A 697 -2.37 8.17 -33.96
CA ALA A 697 -1.40 9.27 -33.98
C ALA A 697 -1.03 9.68 -35.42
N GLY A 698 -0.83 8.71 -36.31
CA GLY A 698 -0.63 8.94 -37.74
C GLY A 698 -1.83 9.63 -38.40
N HIS A 699 -3.04 9.15 -38.13
CA HIS A 699 -4.27 9.77 -38.65
C HIS A 699 -4.45 11.21 -38.15
N LEU A 700 -4.10 11.51 -36.89
CA LEU A 700 -4.12 12.88 -36.37
C LEU A 700 -3.11 13.76 -37.12
N LEU A 701 -1.88 13.31 -37.33
CA LEU A 701 -0.88 14.03 -38.14
C LEU A 701 -1.41 14.38 -39.53
N ASP A 702 -2.02 13.42 -40.23
CA ASP A 702 -2.58 13.65 -41.57
C ASP A 702 -3.71 14.68 -41.56
N VAL A 703 -4.61 14.63 -40.57
CA VAL A 703 -5.71 15.59 -40.43
C VAL A 703 -5.19 17.00 -40.13
N GLN A 704 -4.12 17.12 -39.34
CA GLN A 704 -3.51 18.42 -38.99
C GLN A 704 -2.97 19.17 -40.21
N HIS A 705 -2.47 18.46 -41.22
CA HIS A 705 -2.02 19.07 -42.47
C HIS A 705 -3.18 19.60 -43.33
N GLY A 706 -4.38 19.04 -43.18
CA GLY A 706 -5.56 19.40 -43.99
C GLY A 706 -6.46 20.46 -43.38
N SER A 707 -6.43 20.68 -42.06
CA SER A 707 -7.33 21.63 -41.39
C SER A 707 -6.71 22.21 -40.11
N PRO A 708 -6.70 23.55 -39.94
CA PRO A 708 -6.24 24.19 -38.70
C PRO A 708 -7.32 24.24 -37.60
N VAL A 709 -8.45 23.55 -37.78
CA VAL A 709 -9.60 23.63 -36.87
C VAL A 709 -9.58 22.46 -35.87
N LEU A 710 -9.62 22.79 -34.56
CA LEU A 710 -9.56 21.79 -33.49
C LEU A 710 -10.70 20.76 -33.57
N SER A 711 -11.92 21.18 -33.91
CA SER A 711 -13.07 20.27 -34.03
C SER A 711 -12.90 19.22 -35.11
N THR A 712 -12.08 19.47 -36.14
CA THR A 712 -11.74 18.45 -37.16
C THR A 712 -10.93 17.31 -36.53
N LEU A 713 -10.02 17.62 -35.61
CA LEU A 713 -9.24 16.60 -34.88
C LEU A 713 -10.13 15.82 -33.90
N GLU A 714 -11.03 16.49 -33.19
CA GLU A 714 -11.98 15.82 -32.29
C GLU A 714 -12.86 14.83 -33.06
N ASN A 715 -13.45 15.26 -34.18
CA ASN A 715 -14.24 14.38 -35.06
C ASN A 715 -13.43 13.21 -35.62
N ALA A 716 -12.15 13.41 -35.92
CA ALA A 716 -11.26 12.36 -36.40
C ALA A 716 -11.03 11.28 -35.33
N VAL A 717 -10.85 11.66 -34.06
CA VAL A 717 -10.74 10.72 -32.93
C VAL A 717 -12.04 9.93 -32.77
N GLU A 718 -13.19 10.61 -32.70
CA GLU A 718 -14.49 9.94 -32.53
C GLU A 718 -14.79 8.97 -33.68
N PHE A 719 -14.46 9.36 -34.92
CA PHE A 719 -14.63 8.50 -36.09
C PHE A 719 -13.71 7.29 -36.06
N PHE A 720 -12.46 7.47 -35.63
CA PHE A 720 -11.48 6.40 -35.50
C PHE A 720 -11.94 5.34 -34.48
N TYR A 721 -12.32 5.75 -33.26
CA TYR A 721 -12.78 4.81 -32.22
C TYR A 721 -14.07 4.09 -32.62
N ARG A 722 -14.99 4.79 -33.30
CA ARG A 722 -16.24 4.20 -33.82
C ARG A 722 -15.99 3.12 -34.88
N THR A 723 -14.92 3.27 -35.67
CA THR A 723 -14.63 2.38 -36.81
C THR A 723 -13.69 1.25 -36.44
N GLU A 724 -12.58 1.56 -35.77
CA GLU A 724 -11.53 0.60 -35.44
C GLU A 724 -11.70 -0.06 -34.06
N GLY A 725 -12.35 0.63 -33.11
CA GLY A 725 -12.58 0.12 -31.77
C GLY A 725 -13.31 -1.22 -31.73
N PRO A 726 -14.50 -1.37 -32.34
CA PRO A 726 -15.23 -2.64 -32.35
C PRO A 726 -14.45 -3.80 -32.97
N ARG A 727 -13.70 -3.54 -34.05
CA ARG A 727 -12.88 -4.56 -34.74
C ARG A 727 -11.71 -5.04 -33.88
N LEU A 728 -11.09 -4.13 -33.14
CA LEU A 728 -10.04 -4.47 -32.20
C LEU A 728 -10.59 -5.31 -31.05
N VAL A 729 -11.70 -4.89 -30.45
CA VAL A 729 -12.36 -5.58 -29.33
C VAL A 729 -12.72 -7.02 -29.71
N GLU A 730 -13.38 -7.22 -30.84
CA GLU A 730 -13.77 -8.56 -31.33
C GLU A 730 -12.55 -9.47 -31.48
N ARG A 731 -11.51 -8.99 -32.15
CA ARG A 731 -10.28 -9.75 -32.43
C ARG A 731 -9.51 -10.09 -31.15
N MET A 732 -9.36 -9.12 -30.25
CA MET A 732 -8.65 -9.30 -28.99
C MET A 732 -9.42 -10.23 -28.05
N ALA A 733 -10.74 -10.10 -27.97
CA ALA A 733 -11.59 -10.95 -27.14
C ALA A 733 -11.48 -12.42 -27.55
N GLU A 734 -11.66 -12.73 -28.84
CA GLU A 734 -11.52 -14.09 -29.36
C GLU A 734 -10.10 -14.63 -29.10
N THR A 735 -9.07 -13.85 -29.43
CA THR A 735 -7.68 -14.29 -29.32
C THR A 735 -7.25 -14.52 -27.86
N CYS A 736 -7.61 -13.61 -26.95
CA CYS A 736 -7.30 -13.75 -25.53
C CYS A 736 -8.02 -14.95 -24.92
N ALA A 737 -9.30 -15.15 -25.25
CA ALA A 737 -10.08 -16.26 -24.71
C ALA A 737 -9.48 -17.62 -25.12
N VAL A 738 -9.17 -17.77 -26.40
CA VAL A 738 -8.69 -19.03 -26.97
C VAL A 738 -7.29 -19.38 -26.44
N ALA A 739 -6.37 -18.41 -26.42
CA ALA A 739 -5.02 -18.63 -25.89
C ALA A 739 -5.04 -18.98 -24.41
N THR A 740 -5.87 -18.28 -23.62
CA THR A 740 -5.96 -18.45 -22.17
C THR A 740 -6.52 -19.81 -21.80
N ILE A 741 -7.66 -20.20 -22.39
CA ILE A 741 -8.37 -21.42 -22.01
C ILE A 741 -7.61 -22.65 -22.50
N ASN A 742 -7.19 -22.68 -23.77
CA ASN A 742 -6.43 -23.82 -24.29
C ASN A 742 -5.07 -23.96 -23.61
N GLY A 743 -4.37 -22.85 -23.33
CA GLY A 743 -3.07 -22.88 -22.66
C GLY A 743 -3.17 -23.37 -21.22
N ALA A 744 -4.20 -22.94 -20.48
CA ALA A 744 -4.46 -23.42 -19.13
C ALA A 744 -4.85 -24.90 -19.11
N ALA A 745 -5.71 -25.33 -20.04
CA ALA A 745 -6.10 -26.72 -20.18
C ALA A 745 -4.92 -27.62 -20.53
N GLU A 746 -4.06 -27.18 -21.45
CA GLU A 746 -2.87 -27.93 -21.85
C GLU A 746 -1.90 -28.13 -20.68
N THR A 747 -1.64 -27.06 -19.94
CA THR A 747 -0.73 -27.11 -18.80
C THR A 747 -1.27 -28.04 -17.69
N ALA A 748 -2.59 -28.00 -17.44
CA ALA A 748 -3.22 -28.89 -16.47
C ALA A 748 -3.21 -30.35 -16.92
N ALA A 749 -3.38 -30.61 -18.22
CA ALA A 749 -3.32 -31.95 -18.79
C ALA A 749 -1.90 -32.54 -18.76
N GLU A 750 -0.87 -31.74 -19.02
CA GLU A 750 0.53 -32.15 -18.92
C GLU A 750 0.90 -32.51 -17.46
N ASP A 751 0.45 -31.71 -16.50
CA ASP A 751 0.65 -31.96 -15.06
C ASP A 751 -0.10 -33.21 -14.55
N ALA A 752 -1.27 -33.53 -15.14
CA ALA A 752 -2.02 -34.74 -14.81
C ALA A 752 -1.30 -36.04 -15.20
N GLY A 753 -0.23 -35.96 -16.00
CA GLY A 753 0.74 -37.03 -16.21
C GLY A 753 0.75 -37.63 -17.62
N PRO A 754 1.71 -38.53 -17.89
CA PRO A 754 2.03 -38.99 -19.25
C PRO A 754 0.96 -39.88 -19.89
N ALA A 755 -0.03 -40.34 -19.12
CA ALA A 755 -1.15 -41.12 -19.64
C ALA A 755 -2.21 -40.24 -20.33
N VAL A 756 -2.16 -38.92 -20.17
CA VAL A 756 -3.15 -38.02 -20.78
C VAL A 756 -2.83 -37.79 -22.25
N VAL A 757 -3.83 -38.01 -23.09
CA VAL A 757 -3.79 -37.69 -24.52
C VAL A 757 -4.82 -36.63 -24.83
N ARG A 758 -4.56 -35.87 -25.91
CA ARG A 758 -5.46 -34.83 -26.39
C ARG A 758 -5.65 -34.85 -27.88
N THR A 759 -6.85 -34.51 -28.30
CA THR A 759 -7.29 -34.50 -29.69
C THR A 759 -7.58 -33.06 -30.13
N TRP A 760 -7.05 -32.67 -31.28
CA TRP A 760 -7.33 -31.36 -31.87
C TRP A 760 -8.72 -31.35 -32.50
N ILE A 761 -9.58 -30.43 -32.07
CA ILE A 761 -10.94 -30.27 -32.59
C ILE A 761 -11.07 -28.87 -33.19
N THR A 762 -11.52 -28.81 -34.42
CA THR A 762 -11.85 -27.55 -35.09
C THR A 762 -13.36 -27.30 -35.01
N ARG A 763 -13.79 -26.04 -35.03
CA ARG A 763 -15.21 -25.67 -35.10
C ARG A 763 -15.91 -26.12 -36.40
N GLY A 764 -15.14 -26.55 -37.41
CA GLY A 764 -15.66 -27.09 -38.68
C GLY A 764 -16.22 -26.06 -39.65
N ASP A 765 -16.10 -24.76 -39.36
CA ASP A 765 -16.61 -23.69 -40.21
C ASP A 765 -15.61 -23.22 -41.28
N ASP A 766 -16.07 -22.35 -42.18
CA ASP A 766 -15.28 -21.79 -43.28
C ASP A 766 -14.19 -20.81 -42.82
N ARG A 767 -14.28 -20.27 -41.60
CA ARG A 767 -13.26 -19.38 -41.01
C ARG A 767 -12.07 -20.16 -40.45
N VAL A 768 -12.19 -21.48 -40.25
CA VAL A 768 -11.05 -22.30 -39.83
C VAL A 768 -10.01 -22.39 -40.95
N ARG A 769 -8.76 -22.03 -40.63
CA ARG A 769 -7.62 -22.09 -41.55
C ARG A 769 -7.41 -23.49 -42.13
N PRO A 770 -7.01 -23.63 -43.41
CA PRO A 770 -6.70 -24.94 -44.00
C PRO A 770 -5.66 -25.75 -43.21
N ALA A 771 -4.62 -25.09 -42.70
CA ALA A 771 -3.58 -25.72 -41.88
C ALA A 771 -4.14 -26.32 -40.57
N HIS A 772 -5.18 -25.71 -39.98
CA HIS A 772 -5.82 -26.19 -38.76
C HIS A 772 -6.86 -27.27 -39.06
N LYS A 773 -7.58 -27.16 -40.20
CA LYS A 773 -8.51 -28.20 -40.68
C LYS A 773 -7.80 -29.55 -40.84
N ALA A 774 -6.53 -29.55 -41.28
CA ALA A 774 -5.72 -30.76 -41.43
C ALA A 774 -5.41 -31.47 -40.11
N LEU A 775 -5.47 -30.78 -38.97
CA LEU A 775 -5.21 -31.35 -37.64
C LEU A 775 -6.47 -31.93 -37.00
N ASN A 776 -7.65 -31.68 -37.56
CA ASN A 776 -8.91 -32.08 -36.96
C ASN A 776 -8.95 -33.61 -36.72
N GLY A 777 -9.12 -34.03 -35.47
CA GLY A 777 -9.10 -35.43 -35.04
C GLY A 777 -7.71 -35.98 -34.71
N GLN A 778 -6.63 -35.21 -34.88
CA GLN A 778 -5.27 -35.66 -34.55
C GLN A 778 -5.07 -35.74 -33.03
N THR A 779 -4.76 -36.93 -32.54
CA THR A 779 -4.48 -37.20 -31.12
C THR A 779 -2.97 -37.25 -30.86
N LEU A 780 -2.50 -36.53 -29.84
CA LEU A 780 -1.11 -36.55 -29.35
C LEU A 780 -1.08 -36.63 -27.81
N PRO A 781 0.03 -37.07 -27.20
CA PRO A 781 0.24 -36.92 -25.76
C PRO A 781 0.16 -35.45 -25.33
N ALA A 782 -0.35 -35.17 -24.12
CA ALA A 782 -0.29 -33.82 -23.55
C ALA A 782 1.17 -33.33 -23.48
N GLY A 783 1.41 -32.05 -23.78
CA GLY A 783 2.75 -31.46 -23.88
C GLY A 783 3.46 -31.66 -25.23
N ALA A 784 3.04 -32.61 -26.07
CA ALA A 784 3.68 -32.86 -27.36
C ALA A 784 3.23 -31.86 -28.44
N PRO A 785 4.14 -31.10 -29.09
CA PRO A 785 3.74 -30.06 -30.04
C PRO A 785 3.15 -30.63 -31.34
N TYR A 786 2.21 -29.90 -31.93
CA TYR A 786 1.71 -30.10 -33.30
C TYR A 786 2.58 -29.35 -34.31
N THR A 787 2.74 -29.90 -35.51
CA THR A 787 3.29 -29.18 -36.65
C THR A 787 2.17 -28.60 -37.51
N VAL A 788 2.06 -27.28 -37.57
CA VAL A 788 0.98 -26.56 -38.24
C VAL A 788 1.56 -25.56 -39.22
N GLY A 789 1.36 -25.77 -40.52
CA GLY A 789 1.88 -24.85 -41.54
C GLY A 789 3.40 -24.67 -41.53
N GLY A 790 4.16 -25.64 -41.02
CA GLY A 790 5.62 -25.56 -40.87
C GLY A 790 6.11 -24.99 -39.53
N ALA A 791 5.20 -24.48 -38.68
CA ALA A 791 5.51 -24.02 -37.32
C ALA A 791 5.11 -25.06 -36.26
N SER A 792 5.69 -24.94 -35.06
CA SER A 792 5.38 -25.79 -33.90
C SER A 792 4.38 -25.08 -32.99
N LEU A 793 3.21 -25.68 -32.74
CA LEU A 793 2.18 -25.16 -31.83
C LEU A 793 1.91 -26.18 -30.74
N ARG A 794 1.95 -25.77 -29.46
CA ARG A 794 1.58 -26.68 -28.35
C ARG A 794 0.07 -26.87 -28.24
N TYR A 795 -0.67 -25.80 -28.48
CA TYR A 795 -2.13 -25.78 -28.41
C TYR A 795 -2.71 -24.71 -29.34
N PRO A 796 -4.02 -24.72 -29.62
CA PRO A 796 -4.62 -23.69 -30.44
C PRO A 796 -4.62 -22.32 -29.76
N GLY A 797 -4.08 -21.31 -30.45
CA GLY A 797 -3.91 -19.98 -29.89
C GLY A 797 -2.63 -19.82 -29.05
N ASP A 798 -1.65 -20.72 -29.17
CA ASP A 798 -0.36 -20.60 -28.47
C ASP A 798 0.29 -19.23 -28.76
N PRO A 799 0.45 -18.35 -27.75
CA PRO A 799 0.93 -16.99 -27.97
C PRO A 799 2.40 -16.94 -28.43
N PHE A 800 3.13 -18.04 -28.31
CA PHE A 800 4.52 -18.15 -28.78
C PHE A 800 4.65 -18.59 -30.24
N ALA A 801 3.54 -18.95 -30.89
CA ALA A 801 3.53 -19.36 -32.30
C ALA A 801 3.17 -18.18 -33.23
N PRO A 802 3.48 -18.27 -34.54
CA PRO A 802 3.23 -17.19 -35.50
C PRO A 802 1.78 -16.68 -35.48
N ILE A 803 1.61 -15.36 -35.46
CA ILE A 803 0.31 -14.70 -35.28
C ILE A 803 -0.70 -15.05 -36.37
N ASP A 804 -0.22 -15.31 -37.59
CA ASP A 804 -1.04 -15.70 -38.73
C ASP A 804 -1.73 -17.06 -38.54
N LEU A 805 -1.19 -17.91 -37.65
CA LEU A 805 -1.78 -19.20 -37.25
C LEU A 805 -2.65 -19.08 -36.00
N THR A 806 -2.36 -18.16 -35.09
CA THR A 806 -2.92 -18.14 -33.73
C THR A 806 -4.05 -17.13 -33.52
N ILE A 807 -4.03 -16.00 -34.23
CA ILE A 807 -5.05 -14.94 -34.08
C ILE A 807 -6.44 -15.45 -34.49
N ASN A 808 -7.52 -15.07 -33.80
CA ASN A 808 -8.89 -15.55 -34.08
C ASN A 808 -8.98 -17.07 -34.30
N CYS A 809 -8.13 -17.85 -33.62
CA CYS A 809 -8.17 -19.30 -33.70
C CYS A 809 -9.50 -19.80 -33.12
N ARG A 810 -10.16 -20.74 -33.79
CA ARG A 810 -11.47 -21.31 -33.37
C ARG A 810 -11.37 -22.80 -33.09
N CYS A 811 -10.19 -23.25 -32.71
CA CYS A 811 -9.92 -24.66 -32.43
C CYS A 811 -9.80 -24.86 -30.91
N ARG A 812 -10.11 -26.07 -30.47
CA ARG A 812 -10.11 -26.49 -29.08
C ARG A 812 -9.47 -27.85 -28.93
N LEU A 813 -9.23 -28.25 -27.69
CA LEU A 813 -8.65 -29.54 -27.35
C LEU A 813 -9.63 -30.36 -26.52
N HIS A 814 -9.70 -31.66 -26.85
CA HIS A 814 -10.40 -32.66 -26.07
C HIS A 814 -9.38 -33.57 -25.40
N TYR A 815 -9.44 -33.72 -24.09
CA TYR A 815 -8.48 -34.45 -23.26
C TYR A 815 -9.11 -35.74 -22.74
N ARG A 816 -8.33 -36.81 -22.68
CA ARG A 816 -8.75 -38.07 -22.04
C ARG A 816 -7.54 -38.81 -21.46
N THR A 817 -7.78 -39.64 -20.46
CA THR A 817 -6.78 -40.57 -19.95
C THR A 817 -6.70 -41.76 -20.91
N GLY A 818 -5.52 -41.98 -21.49
CA GLY A 818 -5.27 -43.12 -22.36
C GLY A 818 -5.25 -44.40 -21.54
N LEU A 819 -6.20 -45.31 -21.81
CA LEU A 819 -6.08 -46.72 -21.43
C LEU A 819 -4.80 -47.29 -22.07
N THR A 820 -3.79 -47.57 -21.25
CA THR A 820 -2.61 -48.31 -21.71
C THR A 820 -2.98 -49.78 -21.97
N ALA A 821 -2.94 -50.15 -23.25
CA ALA A 821 -2.58 -51.47 -23.76
C ALA A 821 -3.13 -52.71 -23.04
N LEU A 822 -4.39 -53.09 -23.30
CA LEU A 822 -4.86 -54.48 -23.28
C LEU A 822 -5.88 -54.76 -24.39
N GLU A 823 -5.62 -54.32 -25.62
CA GLU A 823 -6.26 -54.92 -26.80
C GLU A 823 -5.23 -55.08 -27.90
N ASN A 824 -4.88 -56.33 -28.16
CA ASN A 824 -4.13 -56.80 -29.32
C ASN A 824 -4.74 -58.16 -29.67
N PRO A 825 -4.89 -58.44 -30.95
CA PRO A 825 -6.09 -58.24 -31.78
C PRO A 825 -7.29 -59.15 -31.46
#